data_AF-A0A352AA76-F1
#
_entry.id   AF-A0A352AA76-F1
#
_cell.length_a   1.000
_cell.length_b   1.000
_cell.length_c   1.000
_cell.angle_alpha   90.00
_cell.angle_beta   90.00
_cell.angle_gamma   90.00
#
_symmetry.space_group_name_H-M   'P 1'
#
loop_
_entity.id
_entity.type
_entity.pdbx_description
1 polymer ?
#
loop_
_entity_poly.entity_id
_entity_poly.type
_entity_poly.pdbx_seq_one_letter_code
_entity_poly.pdbx_strand_id
1 'polypeptide(L)'
;MNSLNLEKVYPTQKRNQDKLHTVTDINTYRCEVSKCNCNEKKIECELPECEEVQQSWLESKNYYQTLVHLSPVGLFRTDSQGNFVDVNKRWCELTGLTSSQAMGEGWQQTIYPDDRDQVLAEWEHATQHSLPFKPTEYRLQHPDGITIWVLVQAMAQTRSDGTPLGYVGTITDITQHKQAEEKLRYQAWHDSLTGLPNRALFLQRLEEAIGQSKRSKGLFAVLFLDLNRFKVINDSLGHLLGDRLLCEVACRLLTCLRSHDTVARLGGDEFTILLEGLRDITDVFQVGDRIQKQLAQPFYLNEHEVFSSASIGIVLCGQPDGEKGIQENIGGETEDAQPLIGQFPQCPLPNPITSYDKPEDILRAADTAMYHAKKHEGILPYAVFNLQMYAQALALLQLENDLRRAVESCREFVLHYQPIVSPQTGCITGFEALVRWQHPTRGLVFPNEFISLAEETGLIVPLGQYILWQAARQLQRWQSEFGRDRPLTMSVNLSPKQFSHPELVKQIGQILQEVGIEGRCLDLEITESALMENPEATAKMLAELREQGIHLSIDDFGTGYSSLSHLVRFPLNTLKIDRSFIRQMKEHEEDTSIVWAIVRLAHNLGLEVVAEGVETGFQLEQLRKLQCEKAQGYFFSTPLDAEAATALLAESIWLEEQASKQVGFEQNSLSLIGENLQSPVSMSLEKKLLKLAQRERLLKRRLASQIRNSLDFNTILQTAINEIRQLMQIECCQFLWYRSDAEPPAFEPVRQVCQLKKVCSGCLPPQVPTITILGETLLKNHLLRIDDIVTDLNIDSTSRDALHSKGIKSLLAIPIYPNSGEVGVIVCEHRKRQHTWQEDEVELLQDMAEQLAIAIDHARLYEKSRLAAAVAHAHAAEMQQALQELKQTQAQLIQSEKMSSLGLLVAGVAHEINNPVNFIHGNISYVRQYTHDLLRLLCLYQQHYPQPADDIQQLSTALDLEFLSEDLPKAISSMAMGASRIQQIVQSLGKFSRVDGAEMKPTNLHEGLDSTLLILQNRLKPKAVSVAGKEIVHPGIEVVKEYGDLPLVDCYPGQLNQVFMNILCNAIDAIEESLVQGKGKIWIHTEATPTNWVTVRITDNGLGMSETVRKQIFDPFFTTKPVGQGTGLGLSISYQIVVDKHHGKLECISAPGQGTSFRIELPVSAAVHDLNQLRLICISCSEQKDCHINFMECDRIKAAAVRG
;
A
#
# COMPACT_ATOMS: atom_id res chain seq x y z
N MET A 1 20.48 87.43 -24.71
CA MET A 1 19.46 87.79 -23.71
C MET A 1 18.87 86.48 -23.23
N ASN A 2 19.40 85.98 -22.11
CA ASN A 2 18.99 86.41 -20.78
C ASN A 2 17.59 85.83 -20.55
N SER A 3 17.37 84.91 -19.62
CA SER A 3 17.80 84.94 -18.22
C SER A 3 16.60 84.37 -17.42
N LEU A 4 16.62 83.99 -16.17
CA LEU A 4 17.52 84.05 -15.03
C LEU A 4 16.98 82.86 -14.17
N ASN A 5 17.83 81.94 -13.67
CA ASN A 5 18.56 82.07 -12.41
C ASN A 5 17.62 81.97 -11.18
N LEU A 6 17.77 80.98 -10.28
CA LEU A 6 18.60 80.93 -9.04
C LEU A 6 17.61 80.45 -7.93
N GLU A 7 17.94 79.74 -6.84
CA GLU A 7 19.22 79.48 -6.18
C GLU A 7 19.07 78.43 -5.06
N LYS A 8 20.13 77.60 -4.90
CA LYS A 8 20.90 77.23 -3.67
C LYS A 8 20.15 76.67 -2.43
N VAL A 9 20.72 75.75 -1.63
CA VAL A 9 22.05 75.78 -0.96
C VAL A 9 22.54 74.35 -0.58
N TYR A 10 23.87 74.18 -0.72
CA TYR A 10 24.88 73.17 -0.27
C TYR A 10 24.85 72.71 1.22
N PRO A 11 25.82 71.90 1.78
CA PRO A 11 27.01 71.19 1.22
C PRO A 11 27.03 69.66 1.55
N THR A 12 27.87 68.77 1.00
CA THR A 12 29.31 68.58 1.33
C THR A 12 30.13 67.72 0.33
N GLN A 13 31.33 68.24 0.06
CA GLN A 13 32.64 67.74 -0.41
C GLN A 13 32.91 66.24 -0.66
N LYS A 14 33.92 65.80 -1.46
CA LYS A 14 34.63 66.23 -2.70
C LYS A 14 35.79 65.22 -2.94
N ARG A 15 36.19 65.07 -4.21
CA ARG A 15 37.43 64.47 -4.80
C ARG A 15 37.40 62.96 -5.11
N ASN A 16 37.73 62.47 -6.32
CA ASN A 16 38.31 62.98 -7.59
C ASN A 16 37.62 62.19 -8.73
N GLN A 17 36.90 62.73 -9.72
CA GLN A 17 37.33 63.44 -10.94
C GLN A 17 38.64 62.97 -11.57
N ASP A 18 38.58 62.15 -12.63
CA ASP A 18 38.81 62.67 -13.99
C ASP A 18 38.45 61.67 -15.10
N LYS A 19 37.92 62.23 -16.20
CA LYS A 19 37.70 61.67 -17.55
C LYS A 19 36.61 60.61 -17.75
N LEU A 20 35.41 61.07 -18.12
CA LEU A 20 34.68 60.47 -19.24
C LEU A 20 34.04 61.60 -20.06
N HIS A 21 34.71 62.01 -21.13
CA HIS A 21 34.10 62.83 -22.18
C HIS A 21 33.30 61.91 -23.10
N THR A 22 32.04 62.27 -23.30
CA THR A 22 31.18 61.84 -24.41
C THR A 22 31.90 62.00 -25.76
N VAL A 23 32.07 60.91 -26.51
CA VAL A 23 32.49 60.92 -27.91
C VAL A 23 31.30 60.50 -28.76
N THR A 24 30.48 61.48 -29.11
CA THR A 24 29.69 61.48 -30.35
C THR A 24 30.56 62.13 -31.42
N ASP A 25 31.21 61.31 -32.25
CA ASP A 25 31.65 61.61 -33.63
C ASP A 25 32.78 60.64 -34.06
N ILE A 26 32.46 59.64 -34.89
CA ILE A 26 33.43 58.73 -35.52
C ILE A 26 33.66 59.06 -37.01
N ASN A 27 33.04 60.12 -37.55
CA ASN A 27 33.19 60.50 -38.95
C ASN A 27 34.20 61.62 -39.18
N THR A 28 35.48 61.39 -38.93
CA THR A 28 36.58 62.11 -39.62
C THR A 28 37.92 61.48 -39.31
N TYR A 29 38.36 60.48 -40.09
CA TYR A 29 39.77 60.32 -40.47
C TYR A 29 39.83 59.53 -41.79
N ARG A 30 39.78 60.29 -42.89
CA ARG A 30 40.08 59.80 -44.24
C ARG A 30 41.61 59.78 -44.36
N CYS A 31 42.23 58.60 -44.28
CA CYS A 31 43.63 58.45 -44.65
C CYS A 31 43.68 58.00 -46.13
N GLU A 32 43.97 58.95 -47.02
CA GLU A 32 44.32 58.65 -48.41
C GLU A 32 45.70 57.99 -48.44
N VAL A 33 45.75 56.68 -48.70
CA VAL A 33 46.98 56.03 -49.16
C VAL A 33 46.67 55.18 -50.39
N SER A 34 46.55 55.87 -51.52
CA SER A 34 46.90 55.30 -52.80
C SER A 34 48.42 55.50 -52.98
N LYS A 35 49.14 54.42 -53.31
CA LYS A 35 50.61 54.29 -53.47
C LYS A 35 51.40 53.96 -52.20
N CYS A 36 51.50 52.67 -51.87
CA CYS A 36 52.82 52.05 -51.75
C CYS A 36 52.71 50.54 -51.93
N ASN A 37 53.60 50.01 -52.76
CA ASN A 37 53.72 48.62 -53.15
C ASN A 37 55.12 48.17 -52.72
N CYS A 38 55.30 47.57 -51.55
CA CYS A 38 56.48 46.72 -51.25
C CYS A 38 56.38 45.98 -49.90
N ASN A 39 56.93 44.77 -49.96
CA ASN A 39 57.18 43.76 -48.92
C ASN A 39 57.95 44.25 -47.68
N GLU A 40 57.76 43.51 -46.59
CA GLU A 40 58.69 43.29 -45.48
C GLU A 40 59.24 44.54 -44.76
N LYS A 41 58.63 44.89 -43.61
CA LYS A 41 59.34 45.15 -42.34
C LYS A 41 58.38 45.44 -41.19
N LYS A 42 58.68 44.83 -40.04
CA LYS A 42 58.27 45.20 -38.68
C LYS A 42 58.19 46.73 -38.54
N ILE A 43 57.04 47.24 -38.13
CA ILE A 43 56.93 48.55 -37.48
C ILE A 43 56.57 48.23 -36.03
N GLU A 44 57.56 48.29 -35.15
CA GLU A 44 57.35 48.37 -33.71
C GLU A 44 56.71 49.73 -33.43
N CYS A 45 55.45 49.70 -33.01
CA CYS A 45 54.73 50.87 -32.53
C CYS A 45 54.83 50.85 -31.00
N GLU A 46 55.73 51.66 -30.44
CA GLU A 46 55.94 51.82 -29.00
C GLU A 46 54.83 52.67 -28.36
N LEU A 47 53.60 52.14 -28.28
CA LEU A 47 52.50 52.73 -27.50
C LEU A 47 51.92 51.66 -26.55
N PRO A 48 52.08 51.79 -25.22
CA PRO A 48 51.61 50.80 -24.23
C PRO A 48 50.09 50.52 -24.29
N GLU A 49 49.30 51.48 -24.78
CA GLU A 49 47.83 51.38 -24.89
C GLU A 49 47.36 50.42 -26.01
N CYS A 50 48.23 50.09 -26.98
CA CYS A 50 47.88 49.18 -28.08
C CYS A 50 47.97 47.70 -27.67
N GLU A 51 48.89 47.36 -26.77
CA GLU A 51 49.06 45.99 -26.26
C GLU A 51 47.92 45.57 -25.33
N GLU A 52 47.42 46.46 -24.46
CA GLU A 52 46.25 46.18 -23.60
C GLU A 52 44.96 45.98 -24.41
N VAL A 53 44.74 46.79 -25.46
CA VAL A 53 43.57 46.64 -26.33
C VAL A 53 43.66 45.36 -27.17
N GLN A 54 44.86 45.00 -27.66
CA GLN A 54 45.07 43.73 -28.36
C GLN A 54 44.91 42.51 -27.44
N GLN A 55 45.40 42.58 -26.19
CA GLN A 55 45.22 41.55 -25.17
C GLN A 55 43.73 41.37 -24.83
N SER A 56 43.01 42.46 -24.53
CA SER A 56 41.58 42.42 -24.21
C SER A 56 40.73 41.87 -25.37
N TRP A 57 41.10 42.21 -26.61
CA TRP A 57 40.45 41.66 -27.81
C TRP A 57 40.73 40.16 -27.98
N LEU A 58 41.96 39.72 -27.73
CA LEU A 58 42.36 38.31 -27.84
C LEU A 58 41.72 37.45 -26.74
N GLU A 59 41.65 37.96 -25.50
CA GLU A 59 40.95 37.32 -24.38
C GLU A 59 39.45 37.19 -24.65
N SER A 60 38.80 38.26 -25.11
CA SER A 60 37.39 38.23 -25.50
C SER A 60 37.14 37.23 -26.64
N LYS A 61 38.00 37.22 -27.67
CA LYS A 61 37.90 36.28 -28.79
C LYS A 61 38.05 34.82 -28.34
N ASN A 62 39.02 34.51 -27.48
CA ASN A 62 39.21 33.17 -26.92
C ASN A 62 38.02 32.74 -26.06
N TYR A 63 37.47 33.65 -25.26
CA TYR A 63 36.28 33.39 -24.44
C TYR A 63 35.08 33.00 -25.32
N TYR A 64 34.78 33.78 -26.37
CA TYR A 64 33.69 33.47 -27.31
C TYR A 64 33.91 32.16 -28.06
N GLN A 65 35.13 31.88 -28.54
CA GLN A 65 35.44 30.61 -29.19
C GLN A 65 35.22 29.42 -28.26
N THR A 66 35.62 29.56 -26.99
CA THR A 66 35.41 28.52 -25.96
C THR A 66 33.92 28.27 -25.73
N LEU A 67 33.09 29.32 -25.62
CA LEU A 67 31.64 29.19 -25.47
C LEU A 67 30.98 28.50 -26.67
N VAL A 68 31.38 28.85 -27.91
CA VAL A 68 30.86 28.22 -29.13
C VAL A 68 31.23 26.75 -29.21
N HIS A 69 32.43 26.37 -28.75
CA HIS A 69 32.89 24.98 -28.71
C HIS A 69 32.20 24.14 -27.63
N LEU A 70 31.85 24.72 -26.49
CA LEU A 70 31.16 24.03 -25.39
C LEU A 70 29.63 24.01 -25.53
N SER A 71 29.07 24.73 -26.51
CA SER A 71 27.62 24.81 -26.72
C SER A 71 27.00 23.41 -26.99
N PRO A 72 25.97 23.00 -26.23
CA PRO A 72 25.29 21.71 -26.43
C PRO A 72 24.39 21.67 -27.67
N VAL A 73 24.12 22.84 -28.27
CA VAL A 73 23.39 22.99 -29.55
C VAL A 73 24.38 23.21 -30.70
N GLY A 74 24.00 22.72 -31.89
CA GLY A 74 24.77 23.00 -33.10
C GLY A 74 24.58 24.46 -33.51
N LEU A 75 25.66 25.15 -33.81
CA LEU A 75 25.65 26.55 -34.23
C LEU A 75 26.17 26.65 -35.66
N PHE A 76 25.52 27.48 -36.47
CA PHE A 76 25.96 27.79 -37.82
C PHE A 76 25.88 29.30 -38.09
N ARG A 77 26.75 29.77 -38.98
CA ARG A 77 26.75 31.14 -39.48
C ARG A 77 26.78 31.13 -41.00
N THR A 78 26.04 32.04 -41.62
CA THR A 78 26.01 32.22 -43.07
C THR A 78 26.49 33.60 -43.50
N ASP A 79 26.74 33.76 -44.80
CA ASP A 79 26.88 35.07 -45.44
C ASP A 79 25.51 35.72 -45.71
N SER A 80 25.52 36.91 -46.33
CA SER A 80 24.32 37.65 -46.72
C SER A 80 23.49 36.99 -47.84
N GLN A 81 24.03 35.97 -48.51
CA GLN A 81 23.32 35.18 -49.53
C GLN A 81 22.75 33.87 -48.95
N GLY A 82 23.00 33.57 -47.66
CA GLY A 82 22.52 32.37 -47.00
C GLY A 82 23.45 31.15 -47.11
N ASN A 83 24.68 31.33 -47.61
CA ASN A 83 25.68 30.26 -47.71
C ASN A 83 26.39 30.05 -46.38
N PHE A 84 26.62 28.80 -45.96
CA PHE A 84 27.28 28.50 -44.70
C PHE A 84 28.76 28.90 -44.74
N VAL A 85 29.19 29.68 -43.74
CA VAL A 85 30.55 30.24 -43.57
C VAL A 85 31.26 29.60 -42.38
N ASP A 86 30.52 29.25 -41.34
CA ASP A 86 31.09 28.69 -40.11
C ASP A 86 30.09 27.76 -39.42
N VAL A 87 30.58 26.68 -38.82
CA VAL A 87 29.78 25.72 -38.04
C VAL A 87 30.58 25.22 -36.84
N ASN A 88 29.93 25.04 -35.70
CA ASN A 88 30.61 24.47 -34.53
C ASN A 88 30.68 22.93 -34.60
N LYS A 89 31.47 22.36 -33.68
CA LYS A 89 31.67 20.90 -33.60
C LYS A 89 30.36 20.13 -33.42
N ARG A 90 29.45 20.64 -32.60
CA ARG A 90 28.15 20.00 -32.32
C ARG A 90 27.27 19.90 -33.57
N TRP A 91 27.30 20.92 -34.45
CA TRP A 91 26.60 20.89 -35.73
C TRP A 91 27.10 19.74 -36.62
N CYS A 92 28.41 19.54 -36.68
CA CYS A 92 29.02 18.42 -37.43
C CYS A 92 28.64 17.05 -36.84
N GLU A 93 28.62 16.92 -35.51
CA GLU A 93 28.20 15.68 -34.84
C GLU A 93 26.73 15.32 -35.11
N LEU A 94 25.85 16.32 -35.19
CA LEU A 94 24.41 16.12 -35.47
C LEU A 94 24.17 15.73 -36.94
N THR A 95 24.87 16.36 -37.88
CA THR A 95 24.63 16.18 -39.32
C THR A 95 25.45 15.04 -39.94
N GLY A 96 26.52 14.60 -39.26
CA GLY A 96 27.50 13.64 -39.80
C GLY A 96 28.45 14.24 -40.84
N LEU A 97 28.35 15.54 -41.12
CA LEU A 97 29.21 16.21 -42.09
C LEU A 97 30.41 16.86 -41.43
N THR A 98 31.54 16.86 -42.14
CA THR A 98 32.70 17.68 -41.76
C THR A 98 32.41 19.17 -42.01
N SER A 99 33.06 20.06 -41.25
CA SER A 99 32.93 21.50 -41.42
C SER A 99 33.16 21.93 -42.88
N SER A 100 34.15 21.34 -43.57
CA SER A 100 34.41 21.61 -44.99
C SER A 100 33.28 21.18 -45.95
N GLN A 101 32.55 20.10 -45.63
CA GLN A 101 31.42 19.63 -46.44
C GLN A 101 30.15 20.44 -46.18
N ALA A 102 30.04 21.07 -45.02
CA ALA A 102 28.90 21.90 -44.63
C ALA A 102 28.86 23.27 -45.31
N MET A 103 30.03 23.78 -45.75
CA MET A 103 30.18 25.13 -46.30
C MET A 103 29.40 25.32 -47.60
N GLY A 104 28.99 26.56 -47.86
CA GLY A 104 28.20 26.89 -49.05
C GLY A 104 26.79 26.31 -48.97
N GLU A 105 26.41 25.55 -49.99
CA GLU A 105 25.14 24.83 -50.11
C GLU A 105 25.23 23.36 -49.65
N GLY A 106 26.40 22.90 -49.17
CA GLY A 106 26.63 21.49 -48.87
C GLY A 106 25.73 20.90 -47.78
N TRP A 107 25.23 21.73 -46.86
CA TRP A 107 24.27 21.34 -45.83
C TRP A 107 22.90 20.89 -46.40
N GLN A 108 22.49 21.40 -47.56
CA GLN A 108 21.17 21.11 -48.16
C GLN A 108 20.98 19.62 -48.47
N GLN A 109 22.09 18.91 -48.71
CA GLN A 109 22.09 17.49 -49.06
C GLN A 109 21.70 16.58 -47.89
N THR A 110 21.82 17.07 -46.66
CA THR A 110 21.48 16.32 -45.43
C THR A 110 19.99 16.32 -45.11
N ILE A 111 19.21 17.22 -45.73
CA ILE A 111 17.76 17.28 -45.52
C ILE A 111 17.10 16.07 -46.18
N TYR A 112 16.20 15.42 -45.44
CA TYR A 112 15.44 14.28 -45.91
C TYR A 112 14.66 14.65 -47.19
N PRO A 113 14.58 13.76 -48.20
CA PRO A 113 14.03 14.10 -49.53
C PRO A 113 12.65 14.77 -49.51
N ASP A 114 11.72 14.28 -48.68
CA ASP A 114 10.35 14.80 -48.59
C ASP A 114 10.26 16.21 -47.99
N ASP A 115 11.23 16.58 -47.13
CA ASP A 115 11.20 17.85 -46.38
C ASP A 115 12.02 18.94 -47.10
N ARG A 116 12.85 18.56 -48.08
CA ARG A 116 13.85 19.43 -48.72
C ARG A 116 13.24 20.66 -49.41
N ASP A 117 12.23 20.46 -50.24
CA ASP A 117 11.65 21.54 -51.04
C ASP A 117 11.00 22.62 -50.15
N GLN A 118 10.33 22.20 -49.08
CA GLN A 118 9.71 23.13 -48.12
C GLN A 118 10.77 23.95 -47.37
N VAL A 119 11.80 23.28 -46.83
CA VAL A 119 12.83 23.94 -46.01
C VAL A 119 13.65 24.91 -46.84
N LEU A 120 14.00 24.55 -48.09
CA LEU A 120 14.76 25.43 -48.98
C LEU A 120 13.93 26.66 -49.38
N ALA A 121 12.64 26.51 -49.67
CA ALA A 121 11.77 27.64 -49.99
C ALA A 121 11.62 28.61 -48.81
N GLU A 122 11.49 28.10 -47.58
CA GLU A 122 11.45 28.94 -46.38
C GLU A 122 12.78 29.66 -46.12
N TRP A 123 13.91 28.98 -46.34
CA TRP A 123 15.25 29.56 -46.19
C TRP A 123 15.53 30.66 -47.22
N GLU A 124 15.16 30.41 -48.48
CA GLU A 124 15.31 31.39 -49.56
C GLU A 124 14.41 32.62 -49.34
N HIS A 125 13.17 32.40 -48.90
CA HIS A 125 12.29 33.51 -48.53
C HIS A 125 12.85 34.35 -47.38
N ALA A 126 13.40 33.72 -46.34
CA ALA A 126 14.00 34.42 -45.20
C ALA A 126 15.20 35.28 -45.65
N THR A 127 16.11 34.70 -46.44
CA THR A 127 17.33 35.36 -46.91
C THR A 127 17.06 36.52 -47.87
N GLN A 128 16.11 36.37 -48.81
CA GLN A 128 15.74 37.44 -49.75
C GLN A 128 15.12 38.66 -49.06
N HIS A 129 14.35 38.46 -48.00
CA HIS A 129 13.62 39.52 -47.29
C HIS A 129 14.34 40.00 -46.02
N SER A 130 15.53 39.46 -45.70
CA SER A 130 16.26 39.74 -44.46
C SER A 130 15.42 39.50 -43.19
N LEU A 131 14.54 38.49 -43.23
CA LEU A 131 13.68 38.09 -42.11
C LEU A 131 14.33 36.97 -41.30
N PRO A 132 14.03 36.83 -39.99
CA PRO A 132 14.48 35.68 -39.22
C PRO A 132 13.89 34.38 -39.80
N PHE A 133 14.72 33.33 -39.85
CA PHE A 133 14.26 31.98 -40.17
C PHE A 133 13.50 31.44 -38.96
N LYS A 134 12.21 31.21 -39.13
CA LYS A 134 11.33 30.76 -38.06
C LYS A 134 11.79 29.39 -37.55
N PRO A 135 11.45 29.02 -36.30
CA PRO A 135 11.70 27.67 -35.81
C PRO A 135 10.95 26.67 -36.69
N THR A 136 11.69 25.91 -37.49
CA THR A 136 11.15 24.90 -38.41
C THR A 136 11.69 23.54 -38.01
N GLU A 137 10.80 22.56 -37.90
CA GLU A 137 11.11 21.16 -37.58
C GLU A 137 11.17 20.34 -38.86
N TYR A 138 12.25 19.61 -39.09
CA TYR A 138 12.39 18.73 -40.25
C TYR A 138 13.35 17.58 -39.99
N ARG A 139 13.34 16.59 -40.89
CA ARG A 139 14.20 15.41 -40.78
C ARG A 139 15.53 15.63 -41.49
N LEU A 140 16.61 15.25 -40.82
CA LEU A 140 17.92 15.07 -41.43
C LEU A 140 18.21 13.60 -41.63
N GLN A 141 18.88 13.27 -42.72
CA GLN A 141 19.40 11.94 -43.01
C GLN A 141 20.91 11.96 -42.84
N HIS A 142 21.39 11.24 -41.82
CA HIS A 142 22.81 11.02 -41.60
C HIS A 142 23.41 10.23 -42.78
N PRO A 143 24.69 10.45 -43.15
CA PRO A 143 25.37 9.65 -44.17
C PRO A 143 25.31 8.13 -43.93
N ASP A 144 25.16 7.71 -42.67
CA ASP A 144 25.05 6.30 -42.26
C ASP A 144 23.61 5.73 -42.37
N GLY A 145 22.65 6.52 -42.87
CA GLY A 145 21.25 6.11 -43.08
C GLY A 145 20.31 6.33 -41.90
N ILE A 146 20.80 6.84 -40.77
CA ILE A 146 19.98 7.17 -39.59
C ILE A 146 19.23 8.49 -39.83
N THR A 147 17.93 8.49 -39.57
CA THR A 147 17.09 9.71 -39.64
C THR A 147 16.96 10.34 -38.26
N ILE A 148 17.22 11.63 -38.15
CA ILE A 148 17.04 12.42 -36.92
C ILE A 148 16.07 13.57 -37.17
N TRP A 149 15.31 13.95 -36.15
CA TRP A 149 14.48 15.16 -36.19
C TRP A 149 15.24 16.33 -35.62
N VAL A 150 15.22 17.46 -36.31
CA VAL A 150 15.90 18.67 -35.86
C VAL A 150 14.97 19.89 -35.86
N LEU A 151 15.19 20.76 -34.89
CA LEU A 151 14.62 22.10 -34.85
C LEU A 151 15.71 23.10 -35.26
N VAL A 152 15.44 23.87 -36.32
CA VAL A 152 16.36 24.90 -36.82
C VAL A 152 15.71 26.27 -36.76
N GLN A 153 16.46 27.24 -36.25
CA GLN A 153 16.06 28.64 -36.18
C GLN A 153 17.29 29.53 -36.44
N ALA A 154 17.10 30.67 -37.10
CA ALA A 154 18.19 31.60 -37.38
C ALA A 154 17.75 33.07 -37.37
N MET A 155 18.64 33.95 -36.92
CA MET A 155 18.43 35.40 -36.94
C MET A 155 19.41 36.09 -37.89
N ALA A 156 18.92 37.11 -38.61
CA ALA A 156 19.76 37.94 -39.46
C ALA A 156 20.64 38.87 -38.60
N GLN A 157 21.94 38.90 -38.89
CA GLN A 157 22.87 39.90 -38.39
C GLN A 157 22.95 41.06 -39.38
N THR A 158 22.85 42.29 -38.86
CA THR A 158 23.05 43.52 -39.63
C THR A 158 24.23 44.31 -39.06
N ARG A 159 24.93 45.05 -39.93
CA ARG A 159 25.89 46.07 -39.50
C ARG A 159 25.17 47.26 -38.87
N SER A 160 25.96 48.10 -38.20
CA SER A 160 25.52 49.39 -37.65
C SER A 160 24.92 50.37 -38.68
N ASP A 161 25.14 50.15 -39.97
CA ASP A 161 24.57 50.92 -41.09
C ASP A 161 23.28 50.29 -41.67
N GLY A 162 22.81 49.18 -41.10
CA GLY A 162 21.63 48.44 -41.55
C GLY A 162 21.88 47.45 -42.70
N THR A 163 23.12 47.27 -43.15
CA THR A 163 23.43 46.29 -44.20
C THR A 163 23.43 44.85 -43.63
N PRO A 164 22.80 43.87 -44.30
CA PRO A 164 22.78 42.48 -43.84
C PRO A 164 24.16 41.84 -43.97
N LEU A 165 24.67 41.31 -42.86
CA LEU A 165 25.98 40.66 -42.75
C LEU A 165 25.88 39.13 -42.97
N GLY A 166 24.75 38.54 -42.59
CA GLY A 166 24.45 37.11 -42.75
C GLY A 166 23.51 36.61 -41.67
N TYR A 167 23.42 35.29 -41.47
CA TYR A 167 22.56 34.68 -40.44
C TYR A 167 23.38 33.95 -39.39
N VAL A 168 22.90 33.96 -38.15
CA VAL A 168 23.38 33.06 -37.08
C VAL A 168 22.21 32.22 -36.62
N GLY A 169 22.39 30.90 -36.63
CA GLY A 169 21.33 29.98 -36.28
C GLY A 169 21.79 28.81 -35.41
N THR A 170 20.79 28.13 -34.85
CA THR A 170 20.96 26.96 -34.00
C THR A 170 20.25 25.77 -34.61
N ILE A 171 20.83 24.58 -34.45
CA ILE A 171 20.21 23.28 -34.73
C ILE A 171 20.19 22.45 -33.44
N THR A 172 19.02 21.92 -33.11
CA THR A 172 18.80 21.10 -31.90
C THR A 172 18.16 19.78 -32.29
N ASP A 173 18.68 18.66 -31.78
CA ASP A 173 18.07 17.34 -31.94
C ASP A 173 16.80 17.24 -31.09
N ILE A 174 15.66 16.99 -31.73
CA ILE A 174 14.36 16.81 -31.08
C ILE A 174 13.82 15.38 -31.27
N THR A 175 14.67 14.43 -31.68
CA THR A 175 14.26 13.05 -31.95
C THR A 175 13.65 12.38 -30.71
N GLN A 176 14.29 12.52 -29.55
CA GLN A 176 13.74 11.99 -28.29
C GLN A 176 12.41 12.65 -27.92
N HIS A 177 12.26 13.94 -28.20
CA HIS A 177 11.01 14.67 -27.93
C HIS A 177 9.87 14.15 -28.81
N LYS A 178 10.11 13.96 -30.12
CA LYS A 178 9.12 13.37 -31.04
C LYS A 178 8.75 11.93 -30.70
N GLN A 179 9.73 11.11 -30.32
CA GLN A 179 9.46 9.73 -29.86
C GLN A 179 8.66 9.72 -28.56
N ALA A 180 8.94 10.62 -27.63
CA ALA A 180 8.17 10.75 -26.39
C ALA A 180 6.73 11.24 -26.67
N GLU A 181 6.54 12.19 -27.58
CA GLU A 181 5.23 12.68 -28.00
C GLU A 181 4.38 11.57 -28.64
N GLU A 182 4.95 10.78 -29.56
CA GLU A 182 4.25 9.64 -30.16
C GLU A 182 3.93 8.54 -29.14
N LYS A 183 4.85 8.28 -28.20
CA LYS A 183 4.62 7.31 -27.13
C LYS A 183 3.51 7.78 -26.19
N LEU A 184 3.48 9.06 -25.81
CA LEU A 184 2.40 9.66 -25.03
C LEU A 184 1.07 9.62 -25.78
N ARG A 185 1.08 9.89 -27.09
CA ARG A 185 -0.11 9.78 -27.94
C ARG A 185 -0.63 8.34 -27.98
N TYR A 186 0.25 7.34 -28.09
CA TYR A 186 -0.15 5.93 -28.05
C TYR A 186 -0.68 5.53 -26.67
N GLN A 187 -0.01 5.92 -25.59
CA GLN A 187 -0.42 5.66 -24.20
C GLN A 187 -1.74 6.35 -23.81
N ALA A 188 -2.08 7.47 -24.46
CA ALA A 188 -3.37 8.12 -24.26
C ALA A 188 -4.56 7.24 -24.70
N TRP A 189 -4.35 6.29 -25.61
CA TRP A 189 -5.38 5.40 -26.17
C TRP A 189 -5.18 3.91 -25.84
N HIS A 190 -4.02 3.51 -25.34
CA HIS A 190 -3.66 2.11 -25.05
C HIS A 190 -3.13 1.91 -23.62
N ASP A 191 -3.41 0.74 -23.05
CA ASP A 191 -2.85 0.29 -21.78
C ASP A 191 -1.36 -0.05 -21.93
N SER A 192 -0.53 0.53 -21.07
CA SER A 192 0.93 0.43 -21.17
C SER A 192 1.49 -0.97 -20.89
N LEU A 193 0.75 -1.81 -20.14
CA LEU A 193 1.18 -3.17 -19.79
C LEU A 193 0.77 -4.19 -20.85
N THR A 194 -0.51 -4.20 -21.23
CA THR A 194 -1.07 -5.23 -22.13
C THR A 194 -1.06 -4.82 -23.60
N GLY A 195 -0.88 -3.53 -23.91
CA GLY A 195 -0.99 -2.99 -25.27
C GLY A 195 -2.43 -2.91 -25.81
N LEU A 196 -3.41 -3.40 -25.04
CA LEU A 196 -4.82 -3.32 -25.41
C LEU A 196 -5.32 -1.87 -25.39
N PRO A 197 -6.40 -1.54 -26.13
CA PRO A 197 -7.17 -0.33 -25.91
C PRO A 197 -7.41 -0.05 -24.42
N ASN A 198 -7.24 1.20 -24.02
CA ASN A 198 -7.56 1.65 -22.67
C ASN A 198 -9.04 2.09 -22.58
N ARG A 199 -9.45 2.55 -21.39
CA ARG A 199 -10.81 3.04 -21.15
C ARG A 199 -11.25 4.15 -22.11
N ALA A 200 -10.36 5.07 -22.48
CA ALA A 200 -10.70 6.18 -23.38
C ALA A 200 -11.05 5.68 -24.78
N LEU A 201 -10.20 4.80 -25.36
CA LEU A 201 -10.45 4.21 -26.67
C LEU A 201 -11.68 3.30 -26.68
N PHE A 202 -11.89 2.53 -25.60
CA PHE A 202 -13.06 1.66 -25.48
C PHE A 202 -14.38 2.45 -25.44
N LEU A 203 -14.44 3.53 -24.65
CA LEU A 203 -15.63 4.39 -24.57
C LEU A 203 -15.95 5.03 -25.93
N GLN A 204 -14.93 5.49 -26.66
CA GLN A 204 -15.13 6.03 -28.01
C GLN A 204 -15.73 4.96 -28.95
N ARG A 205 -15.19 3.73 -28.95
CA ARG A 205 -15.72 2.62 -29.76
C ARG A 205 -17.15 2.24 -29.36
N LEU A 206 -17.44 2.24 -28.08
CA LEU A 206 -18.79 1.96 -27.57
C LEU A 206 -19.78 3.06 -27.99
N GLU A 207 -19.38 4.33 -27.99
CA GLU A 207 -20.19 5.43 -28.50
C GLU A 207 -20.46 5.30 -30.01
N GLU A 208 -19.43 4.91 -30.79
CA GLU A 208 -19.57 4.57 -32.21
C GLU A 208 -20.58 3.42 -32.41
N ALA A 209 -20.49 2.34 -31.63
CA ALA A 209 -21.39 1.19 -31.70
C ALA A 209 -22.85 1.54 -31.34
N ILE A 210 -23.06 2.36 -30.30
CA ILE A 210 -24.40 2.90 -29.95
C ILE A 210 -24.96 3.71 -31.13
N GLY A 211 -24.14 4.59 -31.71
CA GLY A 211 -24.51 5.40 -32.87
C GLY A 211 -24.86 4.56 -34.10
N GLN A 212 -24.13 3.47 -34.34
CA GLN A 212 -24.39 2.53 -35.43
C GLN A 212 -25.67 1.72 -35.19
N SER A 213 -25.88 1.16 -33.99
CA SER A 213 -27.07 0.39 -33.64
C SER A 213 -28.36 1.20 -33.84
N LYS A 214 -28.34 2.51 -33.49
CA LYS A 214 -29.44 3.45 -33.76
C LYS A 214 -29.76 3.62 -35.25
N ARG A 215 -28.77 3.46 -36.15
CA ARG A 215 -28.91 3.66 -37.60
C ARG A 215 -29.23 2.37 -38.36
N SER A 216 -28.63 1.25 -38.00
CA SER A 216 -28.67 -0.01 -38.75
C SER A 216 -29.48 -1.12 -38.09
N LYS A 217 -30.07 -0.90 -36.89
CA LYS A 217 -30.75 -1.93 -36.06
C LYS A 217 -29.86 -3.15 -35.74
N GLY A 218 -28.54 -2.99 -35.78
CA GLY A 218 -27.61 -4.06 -35.39
C GLY A 218 -27.63 -4.33 -33.89
N LEU A 219 -27.57 -5.61 -33.51
CA LEU A 219 -27.34 -6.06 -32.14
C LEU A 219 -25.84 -6.01 -31.82
N PHE A 220 -25.51 -5.52 -30.62
CA PHE A 220 -24.17 -5.56 -30.06
C PHE A 220 -24.23 -5.96 -28.59
N ALA A 221 -23.12 -6.45 -28.05
CA ALA A 221 -23.02 -6.82 -26.64
C ALA A 221 -21.73 -6.27 -26.01
N VAL A 222 -21.83 -5.95 -24.73
CA VAL A 222 -20.69 -5.59 -23.90
C VAL A 222 -20.49 -6.66 -22.84
N LEU A 223 -19.28 -7.21 -22.78
CA LEU A 223 -18.85 -8.13 -21.74
C LEU A 223 -17.89 -7.40 -20.81
N PHE A 224 -18.10 -7.53 -19.51
CA PHE A 224 -17.21 -7.04 -18.47
C PHE A 224 -16.64 -8.24 -17.71
N LEU A 225 -15.32 -8.33 -17.63
CA LEU A 225 -14.59 -9.47 -17.10
C LEU A 225 -13.71 -9.04 -15.94
N ASP A 226 -13.72 -9.82 -14.88
CA ASP A 226 -12.87 -9.66 -13.71
C ASP A 226 -12.19 -11.00 -13.39
N LEU A 227 -10.88 -10.98 -13.16
CA LEU A 227 -10.10 -12.19 -12.88
C LEU A 227 -10.28 -12.63 -11.43
N ASN A 228 -10.81 -13.84 -11.26
CA ASN A 228 -11.06 -14.39 -9.94
C ASN A 228 -9.72 -14.64 -9.20
N ARG A 229 -9.66 -14.18 -7.93
CA ARG A 229 -8.51 -14.35 -7.03
C ARG A 229 -7.19 -13.74 -7.51
N PHE A 230 -7.22 -12.79 -8.46
CA PHE A 230 -6.01 -12.11 -8.92
C PHE A 230 -5.23 -11.42 -7.79
N LYS A 231 -5.94 -10.84 -6.81
CA LYS A 231 -5.32 -10.26 -5.61
C LYS A 231 -4.53 -11.29 -4.80
N VAL A 232 -5.06 -12.50 -4.61
CA VAL A 232 -4.37 -13.58 -3.89
C VAL A 232 -3.10 -13.99 -4.63
N ILE A 233 -3.15 -14.01 -5.96
CA ILE A 233 -1.97 -14.29 -6.81
C ILE A 233 -0.91 -13.21 -6.62
N ASN A 234 -1.29 -11.93 -6.64
CA ASN A 234 -0.36 -10.82 -6.39
C ASN A 234 0.23 -10.85 -4.98
N ASP A 235 -0.60 -11.11 -3.97
CA ASP A 235 -0.19 -11.15 -2.57
C ASP A 235 0.74 -12.36 -2.28
N SER A 236 0.55 -13.48 -3.00
CA SER A 236 1.32 -14.72 -2.81
C SER A 236 2.57 -14.83 -3.68
N LEU A 237 2.50 -14.39 -4.95
CA LEU A 237 3.55 -14.58 -5.97
C LEU A 237 4.18 -13.26 -6.45
N GLY A 238 3.68 -12.12 -5.99
CA GLY A 238 4.20 -10.79 -6.29
C GLY A 238 3.64 -10.15 -7.56
N HIS A 239 3.69 -8.81 -7.61
CA HIS A 239 3.11 -8.00 -8.69
C HIS A 239 3.72 -8.27 -10.08
N LEU A 240 5.01 -8.60 -10.18
CA LEU A 240 5.65 -8.91 -11.47
C LEU A 240 5.06 -10.15 -12.15
N LEU A 241 4.64 -11.13 -11.36
CA LEU A 241 4.02 -12.35 -11.89
C LEU A 241 2.54 -12.08 -12.25
N GLY A 242 1.86 -11.24 -11.47
CA GLY A 242 0.54 -10.72 -11.82
C GLY A 242 0.54 -9.92 -13.12
N ASP A 243 1.54 -9.07 -13.36
CA ASP A 243 1.67 -8.31 -14.60
C ASP A 243 1.81 -9.23 -15.82
N ARG A 244 2.61 -10.29 -15.70
CA ARG A 244 2.72 -11.31 -16.76
C ARG A 244 1.43 -12.10 -16.96
N LEU A 245 0.74 -12.44 -15.88
CA LEU A 245 -0.57 -13.09 -15.96
C LEU A 245 -1.55 -12.22 -16.76
N LEU A 246 -1.58 -10.91 -16.50
CA LEU A 246 -2.42 -9.97 -17.24
C LEU A 246 -2.07 -9.89 -18.73
N CYS A 247 -0.78 -9.91 -19.08
CA CYS A 247 -0.34 -9.99 -20.47
C CYS A 247 -0.80 -11.29 -21.15
N GLU A 248 -0.64 -12.44 -20.48
CA GLU A 248 -1.09 -13.73 -21.01
C GLU A 248 -2.62 -13.81 -21.14
N VAL A 249 -3.36 -13.27 -20.18
CA VAL A 249 -4.83 -13.13 -20.26
C VAL A 249 -5.21 -12.28 -21.47
N ALA A 250 -4.57 -11.13 -21.68
CA ALA A 250 -4.81 -10.28 -22.85
C ALA A 250 -4.57 -11.04 -24.17
N CYS A 251 -3.47 -11.81 -24.26
CA CYS A 251 -3.18 -12.65 -25.42
C CYS A 251 -4.27 -13.71 -25.66
N ARG A 252 -4.69 -14.44 -24.61
CA ARG A 252 -5.76 -15.44 -24.73
C ARG A 252 -7.08 -14.81 -25.16
N LEU A 253 -7.46 -13.66 -24.59
CA LEU A 253 -8.68 -12.95 -24.98
C LEU A 253 -8.65 -12.53 -26.45
N LEU A 254 -7.52 -12.02 -26.96
CA LEU A 254 -7.37 -11.69 -28.38
C LEU A 254 -7.56 -12.91 -29.29
N THR A 255 -7.07 -14.09 -28.89
CA THR A 255 -7.29 -15.33 -29.67
C THR A 255 -8.74 -15.81 -29.67
N CYS A 256 -9.51 -15.39 -28.67
CA CYS A 256 -10.92 -15.72 -28.51
C CYS A 256 -11.85 -14.79 -29.28
N LEU A 257 -11.36 -13.78 -30.00
CA LEU A 257 -12.17 -12.72 -30.59
C LEU A 257 -11.92 -12.57 -32.09
N ARG A 258 -12.88 -11.98 -32.81
CA ARG A 258 -12.74 -11.68 -34.24
C ARG A 258 -12.08 -10.32 -34.42
N SER A 259 -11.57 -10.05 -35.63
CA SER A 259 -10.87 -8.79 -35.93
C SER A 259 -11.73 -7.52 -35.83
N HIS A 260 -13.06 -7.65 -35.77
CA HIS A 260 -14.00 -6.54 -35.56
C HIS A 260 -14.41 -6.36 -34.10
N ASP A 261 -14.16 -7.36 -33.24
CA ASP A 261 -14.46 -7.24 -31.82
C ASP A 261 -13.35 -6.43 -31.13
N THR A 262 -13.73 -5.60 -30.18
CA THR A 262 -12.76 -4.77 -29.43
C THR A 262 -12.61 -5.33 -28.02
N VAL A 263 -11.38 -5.69 -27.64
CA VAL A 263 -11.02 -5.97 -26.23
C VAL A 263 -10.22 -4.81 -25.67
N ALA A 264 -10.51 -4.43 -24.43
CA ALA A 264 -9.86 -3.34 -23.72
C ALA A 264 -9.57 -3.75 -22.28
N ARG A 265 -8.59 -3.07 -21.67
CA ARG A 265 -8.32 -3.18 -20.24
C ARG A 265 -8.64 -1.83 -19.58
N LEU A 266 -9.57 -1.84 -18.62
CA LEU A 266 -10.02 -0.61 -17.95
C LEU A 266 -9.11 -0.23 -16.78
N GLY A 267 -8.45 -1.22 -16.16
CA GLY A 267 -7.49 -1.05 -15.08
C GLY A 267 -7.44 -2.30 -14.20
N GLY A 268 -6.34 -2.50 -13.47
CA GLY A 268 -6.20 -3.66 -12.58
C GLY A 268 -6.37 -4.99 -13.31
N ASP A 269 -7.29 -5.82 -12.86
CA ASP A 269 -7.71 -7.12 -13.40
C ASP A 269 -8.99 -7.07 -14.25
N GLU A 270 -9.48 -5.87 -14.57
CA GLU A 270 -10.73 -5.66 -15.30
C GLU A 270 -10.51 -5.53 -16.82
N PHE A 271 -11.17 -6.39 -17.59
CA PHE A 271 -11.19 -6.38 -19.05
C PHE A 271 -12.61 -6.18 -19.57
N THR A 272 -12.75 -5.46 -20.68
CA THR A 272 -14.03 -5.28 -21.35
C THR A 272 -13.95 -5.67 -22.82
N ILE A 273 -15.01 -6.29 -23.31
CA ILE A 273 -15.11 -6.72 -24.70
C ILE A 273 -16.39 -6.16 -25.30
N LEU A 274 -16.26 -5.55 -26.48
CA LEU A 274 -17.36 -5.08 -27.30
C LEU A 274 -17.49 -6.03 -28.51
N LEU A 275 -18.64 -6.71 -28.60
CA LEU A 275 -18.99 -7.59 -29.69
C LEU A 275 -19.97 -6.87 -30.63
N GLU A 276 -19.54 -6.67 -31.87
CA GLU A 276 -20.32 -5.95 -32.89
C GLU A 276 -20.85 -6.91 -33.97
N GLY A 277 -22.00 -6.60 -34.57
CA GLY A 277 -22.56 -7.39 -35.67
C GLY A 277 -23.13 -8.74 -35.25
N LEU A 278 -23.76 -8.81 -34.08
CA LEU A 278 -24.41 -10.03 -33.57
C LEU A 278 -25.66 -10.35 -34.37
N ARG A 279 -25.89 -11.64 -34.66
CA ARG A 279 -27.11 -12.09 -35.33
C ARG A 279 -28.19 -12.48 -34.33
N ASP A 280 -27.78 -13.13 -33.24
CA ASP A 280 -28.66 -13.60 -32.17
C ASP A 280 -27.90 -13.67 -30.82
N ILE A 281 -28.64 -13.77 -29.72
CA ILE A 281 -28.13 -13.89 -28.36
C ILE A 281 -27.20 -15.09 -28.17
N THR A 282 -27.40 -16.16 -28.95
CA THR A 282 -26.56 -17.36 -28.93
C THR A 282 -25.10 -17.09 -29.30
N ASP A 283 -24.82 -16.11 -30.17
CA ASP A 283 -23.45 -15.73 -30.55
C ASP A 283 -22.68 -15.21 -29.32
N VAL A 284 -23.34 -14.53 -28.38
CA VAL A 284 -22.72 -13.97 -27.16
C VAL A 284 -22.33 -15.06 -26.18
N PHE A 285 -23.21 -16.03 -25.96
CA PHE A 285 -22.93 -17.15 -25.06
C PHE A 285 -21.79 -18.04 -25.59
N GLN A 286 -21.72 -18.25 -26.91
CA GLN A 286 -20.60 -18.99 -27.51
C GLN A 286 -19.24 -18.31 -27.27
N VAL A 287 -19.20 -16.98 -27.35
CA VAL A 287 -17.98 -16.22 -27.05
C VAL A 287 -17.64 -16.29 -25.56
N GLY A 288 -18.63 -16.15 -24.68
CA GLY A 288 -18.46 -16.30 -23.23
C GLY A 288 -17.88 -17.66 -22.84
N ASP A 289 -18.47 -18.75 -23.33
CA ASP A 289 -17.99 -20.12 -23.09
C ASP A 289 -16.57 -20.35 -23.61
N ARG A 290 -16.25 -19.80 -24.79
CA ARG A 290 -14.92 -19.92 -25.37
C ARG A 290 -13.88 -19.21 -24.51
N ILE A 291 -14.18 -17.98 -24.06
CA ILE A 291 -13.29 -17.23 -23.17
C ILE A 291 -13.07 -17.99 -21.88
N GLN A 292 -14.14 -18.49 -21.26
CA GLN A 292 -14.03 -19.18 -20.00
C GLN A 292 -13.20 -20.47 -20.10
N LYS A 293 -13.43 -21.27 -21.16
CA LYS A 293 -12.62 -22.48 -21.43
C LYS A 293 -11.14 -22.18 -21.63
N GLN A 294 -10.81 -21.05 -22.27
CA GLN A 294 -9.42 -20.64 -22.49
C GLN A 294 -8.75 -20.09 -21.23
N LEU A 295 -9.49 -19.35 -20.40
CA LEU A 295 -8.96 -18.85 -19.14
C LEU A 295 -8.80 -19.95 -18.09
N ALA A 296 -9.65 -20.98 -18.11
CA ALA A 296 -9.55 -22.13 -17.21
C ALA A 296 -8.32 -23.03 -17.46
N GLN A 297 -7.64 -22.87 -18.60
CA GLN A 297 -6.38 -23.59 -18.86
C GLN A 297 -5.25 -23.02 -18.00
N PRO A 298 -4.28 -23.85 -17.56
CA PRO A 298 -3.15 -23.38 -16.75
C PRO A 298 -2.32 -22.32 -17.48
N PHE A 299 -1.90 -21.29 -16.75
CA PHE A 299 -0.95 -20.28 -17.19
C PHE A 299 0.46 -20.69 -16.77
N TYR A 300 1.35 -20.89 -17.75
CA TYR A 300 2.74 -21.26 -17.50
C TYR A 300 3.59 -20.00 -17.37
N LEU A 301 3.78 -19.51 -16.14
CA LEU A 301 4.51 -18.29 -15.83
C LEU A 301 5.85 -18.65 -15.18
N ASN A 302 6.91 -18.74 -15.99
CA ASN A 302 8.23 -19.26 -15.60
C ASN A 302 8.15 -20.73 -15.13
N GLU A 303 8.54 -21.03 -13.87
CA GLU A 303 8.48 -22.36 -13.25
C GLU A 303 7.15 -22.64 -12.54
N HIS A 304 6.20 -21.70 -12.55
CA HIS A 304 4.92 -21.83 -11.84
C HIS A 304 3.76 -22.07 -12.80
N GLU A 305 2.92 -23.04 -12.45
CA GLU A 305 1.62 -23.29 -13.08
C GLU A 305 0.55 -22.57 -12.26
N VAL A 306 -0.12 -21.58 -12.87
CA VAL A 306 -1.16 -20.77 -12.22
C VAL A 306 -2.51 -21.06 -12.86
N PHE A 307 -3.52 -21.32 -12.04
CA PHE A 307 -4.89 -21.47 -12.49
C PHE A 307 -5.69 -20.22 -12.14
N SER A 308 -6.35 -19.64 -13.14
CA SER A 308 -7.25 -18.50 -12.95
C SER A 308 -8.56 -18.77 -13.67
N SER A 309 -9.63 -18.13 -13.22
CA SER A 309 -10.88 -18.03 -13.96
C SER A 309 -11.31 -16.57 -14.03
N ALA A 310 -12.40 -16.28 -14.75
CA ALA A 310 -12.97 -14.94 -14.78
C ALA A 310 -14.47 -15.00 -14.58
N SER A 311 -14.98 -14.00 -13.86
CA SER A 311 -16.41 -13.71 -13.74
C SER A 311 -16.81 -12.74 -14.84
N ILE A 312 -17.87 -13.05 -15.61
CA ILE A 312 -18.25 -12.28 -16.81
C ILE A 312 -19.67 -11.71 -16.67
N GLY A 313 -19.81 -10.39 -16.78
CA GLY A 313 -21.08 -9.69 -16.90
C GLY A 313 -21.40 -9.34 -18.35
N ILE A 314 -22.61 -9.62 -18.81
CA ILE A 314 -23.03 -9.44 -20.21
C ILE A 314 -24.18 -8.42 -20.28
N VAL A 315 -24.09 -7.44 -21.18
CA VAL A 315 -25.21 -6.55 -21.54
C VAL A 315 -25.47 -6.67 -23.03
N LEU A 316 -26.74 -6.90 -23.40
CA LEU A 316 -27.21 -6.95 -24.78
C LEU A 316 -27.90 -5.64 -25.15
N CYS A 317 -27.56 -5.10 -26.32
CA CYS A 317 -28.09 -3.84 -26.82
C CYS A 317 -28.58 -3.98 -28.26
N GLY A 318 -29.82 -3.54 -28.52
CA GLY A 318 -30.47 -3.59 -29.84
C GLY A 318 -31.88 -4.21 -29.80
N GLN A 319 -32.65 -4.04 -30.89
CA GLN A 319 -33.95 -4.70 -31.06
C GLN A 319 -33.81 -5.88 -32.04
N PRO A 320 -34.21 -7.11 -31.67
CA PRO A 320 -34.29 -8.20 -32.64
C PRO A 320 -35.37 -7.88 -33.68
N ASP A 321 -35.06 -8.10 -34.97
CA ASP A 321 -36.05 -8.00 -36.04
C ASP A 321 -37.11 -9.10 -35.86
N GLY A 322 -38.31 -8.72 -35.43
CA GLY A 322 -39.52 -9.55 -35.56
C GLY A 322 -40.34 -9.74 -34.28
N GLU A 323 -41.26 -8.81 -34.02
CA GLU A 323 -42.54 -9.17 -33.41
C GLU A 323 -43.32 -10.05 -34.42
N LYS A 324 -43.10 -11.37 -34.38
CA LYS A 324 -44.04 -12.42 -34.86
C LYS A 324 -43.44 -13.80 -34.65
N GLY A 325 -43.98 -14.54 -33.68
CA GLY A 325 -43.92 -16.01 -33.67
C GLY A 325 -43.15 -16.66 -32.53
N ILE A 326 -43.58 -16.48 -31.26
CA ILE A 326 -43.43 -17.53 -30.23
C ILE A 326 -44.75 -17.63 -29.45
N GLN A 327 -45.81 -17.97 -30.15
CA GLN A 327 -46.97 -18.67 -29.60
C GLN A 327 -47.25 -19.83 -30.55
N GLU A 328 -47.39 -21.03 -29.97
CA GLU A 328 -47.83 -22.29 -30.60
C GLU A 328 -46.80 -22.98 -31.52
N ASN A 329 -46.10 -23.99 -30.98
CA ASN A 329 -46.06 -25.37 -31.51
C ASN A 329 -44.88 -26.15 -30.93
N ILE A 330 -45.12 -26.94 -29.89
CA ILE A 330 -44.38 -28.20 -29.66
C ILE A 330 -45.37 -29.26 -29.19
N GLY A 331 -46.02 -29.89 -30.18
CA GLY A 331 -46.63 -31.21 -30.09
C GLY A 331 -46.32 -31.91 -31.40
N GLY A 332 -45.53 -32.99 -31.34
CA GLY A 332 -45.14 -33.74 -32.55
C GLY A 332 -43.83 -34.50 -32.33
N GLU A 333 -43.97 -35.77 -31.98
CA GLU A 333 -42.93 -36.78 -31.85
C GLU A 333 -42.17 -36.99 -33.17
N THR A 334 -40.84 -37.08 -33.13
CA THR A 334 -40.04 -37.98 -33.98
C THR A 334 -38.72 -38.30 -33.29
N GLU A 335 -38.50 -39.60 -33.10
CA GLU A 335 -37.32 -40.23 -32.50
C GLU A 335 -36.07 -40.05 -33.37
N ASP A 336 -34.91 -40.18 -32.70
CA ASP A 336 -33.57 -40.43 -33.25
C ASP A 336 -32.76 -39.25 -33.84
N ALA A 337 -32.22 -38.41 -32.94
CA ALA A 337 -30.80 -38.03 -32.91
C ALA A 337 -30.45 -37.20 -31.65
N GLN A 338 -29.74 -37.79 -30.69
CA GLN A 338 -29.02 -37.10 -29.60
C GLN A 338 -27.57 -36.81 -30.04
N PRO A 339 -26.96 -35.66 -29.67
CA PRO A 339 -26.46 -35.51 -28.30
C PRO A 339 -26.65 -34.12 -27.63
N LEU A 340 -26.83 -34.17 -26.30
CA LEU A 340 -26.33 -33.23 -25.29
C LEU A 340 -26.62 -31.72 -25.48
N ILE A 341 -27.90 -31.36 -25.45
CA ILE A 341 -28.36 -30.04 -24.99
C ILE A 341 -29.23 -30.30 -23.77
N GLY A 342 -28.66 -30.17 -22.58
CA GLY A 342 -29.36 -30.50 -21.34
C GLY A 342 -28.63 -29.96 -20.13
N GLN A 343 -28.85 -28.67 -19.85
CA GLN A 343 -28.90 -28.00 -18.54
C GLN A 343 -28.68 -26.48 -18.74
N PHE A 344 -29.65 -25.82 -19.38
CA PHE A 344 -29.82 -24.39 -19.15
C PHE A 344 -30.75 -24.25 -17.94
N PRO A 345 -30.36 -23.57 -16.84
CA PRO A 345 -31.36 -23.07 -15.90
C PRO A 345 -32.30 -22.16 -16.69
N GLN A 346 -33.61 -22.35 -16.52
CA GLN A 346 -34.64 -21.51 -17.13
C GLN A 346 -34.49 -20.06 -16.63
N CYS A 347 -33.62 -19.29 -17.26
CA CYS A 347 -33.59 -17.84 -17.10
C CYS A 347 -34.77 -17.27 -17.91
N PRO A 348 -35.65 -16.46 -17.31
CA PRO A 348 -36.65 -15.73 -18.08
C PRO A 348 -35.90 -14.86 -19.10
N LEU A 349 -36.21 -15.03 -20.38
CA LEU A 349 -35.69 -14.18 -21.45
C LEU A 349 -35.97 -12.72 -21.07
N PRO A 350 -34.94 -11.86 -20.93
CA PRO A 350 -35.16 -10.47 -20.58
C PRO A 350 -35.87 -9.78 -21.75
N ASN A 351 -36.93 -9.01 -21.45
CA ASN A 351 -37.49 -8.07 -22.42
C ASN A 351 -36.34 -7.16 -22.92
N PRO A 352 -36.09 -7.05 -24.24
CA PRO A 352 -35.05 -6.20 -24.78
C PRO A 352 -35.53 -4.75 -24.72
N ILE A 353 -35.43 -4.13 -23.55
CA ILE A 353 -35.85 -2.74 -23.37
C ILE A 353 -34.83 -2.02 -22.49
N THR A 354 -33.81 -1.46 -23.12
CA THR A 354 -33.21 -0.19 -22.72
C THR A 354 -32.39 0.35 -23.88
N SER A 355 -32.90 1.41 -24.54
CA SER A 355 -32.08 2.28 -25.38
C SER A 355 -31.13 3.04 -24.46
N TYR A 356 -29.91 2.56 -24.28
CA TYR A 356 -28.88 3.31 -23.57
C TYR A 356 -28.38 4.45 -24.46
N ASP A 357 -28.42 5.68 -23.95
CA ASP A 357 -27.93 6.86 -24.67
C ASP A 357 -26.46 7.17 -24.40
N LYS A 358 -25.90 6.61 -23.33
CA LYS A 358 -24.54 6.89 -22.87
C LYS A 358 -23.73 5.59 -22.71
N PRO A 359 -22.47 5.54 -23.18
CA PRO A 359 -21.57 4.41 -22.98
C PRO A 359 -21.38 4.01 -21.52
N GLU A 360 -21.36 4.98 -20.60
CA GLU A 360 -21.14 4.74 -19.17
C GLU A 360 -22.28 3.94 -18.52
N ASP A 361 -23.51 4.11 -18.99
CA ASP A 361 -24.66 3.37 -18.45
C ASP A 361 -24.59 1.89 -18.83
N ILE A 362 -24.12 1.56 -20.03
CA ILE A 362 -23.90 0.19 -20.49
C ILE A 362 -22.78 -0.47 -19.68
N LEU A 363 -21.66 0.24 -19.48
CA LEU A 363 -20.56 -0.27 -18.66
C LEU A 363 -21.00 -0.53 -17.21
N ARG A 364 -21.77 0.38 -16.61
CA ARG A 364 -22.32 0.19 -15.25
C ARG A 364 -23.27 -1.00 -15.16
N ALA A 365 -24.09 -1.22 -16.18
CA ALA A 365 -24.96 -2.40 -16.26
C ALA A 365 -24.13 -3.70 -16.38
N ALA A 366 -23.08 -3.69 -17.20
CA ALA A 366 -22.19 -4.84 -17.40
C ALA A 366 -21.39 -5.17 -16.13
N ASP A 367 -20.90 -4.16 -15.44
CA ASP A 367 -20.26 -4.28 -14.14
C ASP A 367 -21.21 -4.86 -13.07
N THR A 368 -22.45 -4.35 -13.00
CA THR A 368 -23.48 -4.90 -12.10
C THR A 368 -23.73 -6.39 -12.37
N ALA A 369 -23.75 -6.79 -13.65
CA ALA A 369 -23.90 -8.18 -14.02
C ALA A 369 -22.67 -9.03 -13.65
N MET A 370 -21.46 -8.49 -13.85
CA MET A 370 -20.22 -9.16 -13.48
C MET A 370 -20.15 -9.39 -11.97
N TYR A 371 -20.49 -8.38 -11.17
CA TYR A 371 -20.53 -8.51 -9.71
C TYR A 371 -21.50 -9.61 -9.25
N HIS A 372 -22.65 -9.73 -9.91
CA HIS A 372 -23.60 -10.81 -9.64
C HIS A 372 -23.04 -12.19 -10.01
N ALA A 373 -22.28 -12.30 -11.12
CA ALA A 373 -21.57 -13.54 -11.46
C ALA A 373 -20.50 -13.86 -10.40
N LYS A 374 -19.75 -12.86 -9.95
CA LYS A 374 -18.68 -12.98 -8.93
C LYS A 374 -19.22 -13.41 -7.57
N LYS A 375 -20.39 -12.91 -7.14
CA LYS A 375 -21.03 -13.36 -5.89
C LYS A 375 -21.44 -14.83 -5.91
N HIS A 376 -21.70 -15.38 -7.10
CA HIS A 376 -22.04 -16.78 -7.31
C HIS A 376 -20.87 -17.57 -7.93
N GLU A 377 -19.63 -17.23 -7.52
CA GLU A 377 -18.41 -17.90 -7.96
C GLU A 377 -18.53 -19.43 -7.76
N GLY A 378 -18.36 -20.19 -8.84
CA GLY A 378 -18.49 -21.66 -8.85
C GLY A 378 -19.88 -22.22 -9.19
N ILE A 379 -20.93 -21.38 -9.25
CA ILE A 379 -22.29 -21.78 -9.65
C ILE A 379 -22.62 -21.25 -11.05
N LEU A 380 -22.30 -19.99 -11.35
CA LEU A 380 -22.56 -19.37 -12.65
C LEU A 380 -21.28 -18.75 -13.22
N PRO A 381 -20.90 -19.11 -14.46
CA PRO A 381 -19.69 -18.60 -15.10
C PRO A 381 -19.82 -17.18 -15.66
N TYR A 382 -21.03 -16.79 -16.02
CA TYR A 382 -21.37 -15.48 -16.54
C TYR A 382 -22.81 -15.11 -16.13
N ALA A 383 -23.12 -13.82 -16.09
CA ALA A 383 -24.46 -13.32 -15.83
C ALA A 383 -24.87 -12.28 -16.87
N VAL A 384 -26.11 -12.36 -17.36
CA VAL A 384 -26.69 -11.38 -18.29
C VAL A 384 -27.48 -10.36 -17.49
N PHE A 385 -27.17 -9.08 -17.69
CA PHE A 385 -27.83 -7.99 -17.00
C PHE A 385 -29.35 -8.00 -17.22
N ASN A 386 -30.09 -7.87 -16.13
CA ASN A 386 -31.51 -7.58 -16.15
C ASN A 386 -31.84 -6.49 -15.11
N LEU A 387 -32.99 -5.84 -15.26
CA LEU A 387 -33.42 -4.74 -14.37
C LEU A 387 -33.58 -5.18 -12.90
N GLN A 388 -33.82 -6.47 -12.65
CA GLN A 388 -33.93 -7.02 -11.30
C GLN A 388 -32.57 -7.06 -10.59
N MET A 389 -31.47 -7.31 -11.31
CA MET A 389 -30.11 -7.27 -10.76
C MET A 389 -29.71 -5.86 -10.33
N TYR A 390 -30.08 -4.84 -11.11
CA TYR A 390 -29.87 -3.45 -10.71
C TYR A 390 -30.67 -3.08 -9.44
N ALA A 391 -31.92 -3.53 -9.36
CA ALA A 391 -32.73 -3.34 -8.15
C ALA A 391 -32.13 -4.05 -6.93
N GLN A 392 -31.55 -5.25 -7.10
CA GLN A 392 -30.87 -6.00 -6.04
C GLN A 392 -29.56 -5.33 -5.60
N ALA A 393 -28.74 -4.84 -6.55
CA ALA A 393 -27.51 -4.12 -6.24
C ALA A 393 -27.80 -2.82 -5.46
N LEU A 394 -28.82 -2.07 -5.86
CA LEU A 394 -29.29 -0.92 -5.10
C LEU A 394 -29.83 -1.32 -3.73
N ALA A 395 -30.58 -2.42 -3.62
CA ALA A 395 -31.10 -2.91 -2.34
C ALA A 395 -29.99 -3.36 -1.38
N LEU A 396 -28.86 -3.86 -1.88
CA LEU A 396 -27.66 -4.21 -1.11
C LEU A 396 -26.90 -2.97 -0.66
N LEU A 397 -26.69 -1.98 -1.54
CA LEU A 397 -26.08 -0.69 -1.17
C LEU A 397 -26.92 0.05 -0.12
N GLN A 398 -28.25 -0.03 -0.22
CA GLN A 398 -29.15 0.46 0.82
C GLN A 398 -28.97 -0.31 2.12
N LEU A 399 -28.95 -1.65 2.05
CA LEU A 399 -28.76 -2.49 3.23
C LEU A 399 -27.42 -2.23 3.93
N GLU A 400 -26.35 -1.96 3.18
CA GLU A 400 -25.03 -1.59 3.73
C GLU A 400 -25.08 -0.25 4.46
N ASN A 401 -25.66 0.77 3.83
CA ASN A 401 -25.83 2.08 4.46
C ASN A 401 -26.72 2.01 5.69
N ASP A 402 -27.79 1.21 5.64
CA ASP A 402 -28.69 0.96 6.77
C ASP A 402 -27.94 0.24 7.90
N LEU A 403 -27.14 -0.78 7.58
CA LEU A 403 -26.35 -1.54 8.55
C LEU A 403 -25.31 -0.65 9.24
N ARG A 404 -24.61 0.21 8.49
CA ARG A 404 -23.65 1.17 9.06
C ARG A 404 -24.31 2.09 10.10
N ARG A 405 -25.48 2.66 9.77
CA ARG A 405 -26.25 3.51 10.70
C ARG A 405 -26.77 2.73 11.90
N ALA A 406 -27.20 1.49 11.70
CA ALA A 406 -27.66 0.61 12.78
C ALA A 406 -26.52 0.28 13.76
N VAL A 407 -25.31 0.04 13.27
CA VAL A 407 -24.12 -0.25 14.09
C VAL A 407 -23.68 0.99 14.87
N GLU A 408 -23.70 2.17 14.26
CA GLU A 408 -23.37 3.43 14.96
C GLU A 408 -24.37 3.76 16.08
N SER A 409 -25.66 3.49 15.86
CA SER A 409 -26.71 3.80 16.84
C SER A 409 -26.92 2.70 17.89
N CYS A 410 -26.56 1.45 17.59
CA CYS A 410 -26.71 0.26 18.43
C CYS A 410 -28.15 -0.02 18.95
N ARG A 411 -29.18 0.72 18.49
CA ARG A 411 -30.55 0.62 19.01
C ARG A 411 -31.44 -0.38 18.25
N GLU A 412 -31.00 -0.79 17.07
CA GLU A 412 -31.77 -1.66 16.18
C GLU A 412 -31.40 -3.14 16.32
N PHE A 413 -30.31 -3.46 17.02
CA PHE A 413 -29.89 -4.84 17.24
C PHE A 413 -30.43 -5.38 18.55
N VAL A 414 -31.13 -6.51 18.45
CA VAL A 414 -31.68 -7.25 19.59
C VAL A 414 -31.07 -8.65 19.63
N LEU A 415 -30.91 -9.20 20.83
CA LEU A 415 -30.42 -10.56 21.01
C LEU A 415 -31.59 -11.47 21.34
N HIS A 416 -31.64 -12.60 20.63
CA HIS A 416 -32.46 -13.74 21.01
C HIS A 416 -31.55 -14.79 21.66
N TYR A 417 -32.11 -15.61 22.54
CA TYR A 417 -31.39 -16.57 23.35
C TYR A 417 -32.00 -17.95 23.13
N GLN A 418 -31.17 -18.91 22.71
CA GLN A 418 -31.59 -20.30 22.56
C GLN A 418 -31.05 -21.14 23.72
N PRO A 419 -31.88 -21.93 24.42
CA PRO A 419 -31.43 -22.69 25.59
C PRO A 419 -30.56 -23.90 25.21
N ILE A 420 -29.51 -24.12 25.98
CA ILE A 420 -28.63 -25.29 25.93
C ILE A 420 -28.93 -26.17 27.14
N VAL A 421 -29.38 -27.40 26.90
CA VAL A 421 -29.96 -28.31 27.91
C VAL A 421 -29.09 -29.54 28.08
N SER A 422 -28.95 -30.06 29.30
CA SER A 422 -28.31 -31.35 29.54
C SER A 422 -29.27 -32.49 29.18
N PRO A 423 -28.93 -33.40 28.24
CA PRO A 423 -29.78 -34.55 27.90
C PRO A 423 -30.06 -35.48 29.09
N GLN A 424 -29.16 -35.54 30.07
CA GLN A 424 -29.27 -36.43 31.23
C GLN A 424 -30.27 -35.90 32.26
N THR A 425 -30.18 -34.61 32.60
CA THR A 425 -31.00 -34.02 33.67
C THR A 425 -32.21 -33.25 33.16
N GLY A 426 -32.23 -32.86 31.88
CA GLY A 426 -33.24 -31.97 31.32
C GLY A 426 -33.10 -30.51 31.78
N CYS A 427 -32.03 -30.18 32.50
CA CYS A 427 -31.79 -28.86 33.07
C CYS A 427 -31.15 -27.92 32.05
N ILE A 428 -31.51 -26.63 32.09
CA ILE A 428 -30.86 -25.59 31.29
C ILE A 428 -29.47 -25.29 31.89
N THR A 429 -28.44 -25.53 31.08
CA THR A 429 -27.02 -25.32 31.42
C THR A 429 -26.51 -23.94 30.97
N GLY A 430 -27.07 -23.40 29.90
CA GLY A 430 -26.69 -22.11 29.35
C GLY A 430 -27.61 -21.66 28.22
N PHE A 431 -27.22 -20.58 27.56
CA PHE A 431 -27.92 -20.03 26.40
C PHE A 431 -26.92 -19.63 25.31
N GLU A 432 -27.32 -19.77 24.05
CA GLU A 432 -26.62 -19.17 22.91
C GLU A 432 -27.26 -17.83 22.53
N ALA A 433 -26.44 -16.78 22.46
CA ALA A 433 -26.86 -15.44 22.06
C ALA A 433 -26.81 -15.28 20.54
N LEU A 434 -27.98 -15.06 19.95
CA LEU A 434 -28.21 -14.97 18.52
C LEU A 434 -28.70 -13.57 18.15
N VAL A 435 -27.87 -12.82 17.42
CA VAL A 435 -28.22 -11.46 17.00
C VAL A 435 -29.36 -11.44 16.00
N ARG A 436 -30.25 -10.46 16.12
CA ARG A 436 -31.31 -10.12 15.16
C ARG A 436 -31.29 -8.63 14.92
N TRP A 437 -31.57 -8.21 13.69
CA TRP A 437 -31.63 -6.80 13.34
C TRP A 437 -33.09 -6.37 13.12
N GLN A 438 -33.58 -5.50 13.99
CA GLN A 438 -34.91 -4.93 13.91
C GLN A 438 -34.90 -3.69 13.01
N HIS A 439 -34.98 -3.92 11.71
CA HIS A 439 -34.94 -2.88 10.70
C HIS A 439 -36.24 -2.05 10.68
N PRO A 440 -36.17 -0.70 10.66
CA PRO A 440 -37.36 0.16 10.71
C PRO A 440 -38.39 -0.08 9.60
N THR A 441 -37.94 -0.47 8.41
CA THR A 441 -38.82 -0.70 7.25
C THR A 441 -38.96 -2.16 6.85
N ARG A 442 -38.01 -3.03 7.21
CA ARG A 442 -37.97 -4.44 6.78
C ARG A 442 -38.41 -5.41 7.88
N GLY A 443 -38.59 -4.93 9.10
CA GLY A 443 -38.90 -5.78 10.25
C GLY A 443 -37.66 -6.55 10.71
N LEU A 444 -37.84 -7.78 11.17
CA LEU A 444 -36.75 -8.58 11.74
C LEU A 444 -35.92 -9.25 10.62
N VAL A 445 -34.69 -8.78 10.43
CA VAL A 445 -33.71 -9.33 9.48
C VAL A 445 -32.82 -10.35 10.21
N PHE A 446 -32.62 -11.51 9.59
CA PHE A 446 -31.86 -12.63 10.16
C PHE A 446 -30.37 -12.57 9.79
N PRO A 447 -29.47 -13.16 10.62
CA PRO A 447 -28.02 -13.12 10.43
C PRO A 447 -27.53 -13.46 9.02
N ASN A 448 -28.16 -14.45 8.36
CA ASN A 448 -27.79 -14.94 7.03
C ASN A 448 -27.82 -13.85 5.94
N GLU A 449 -28.57 -12.77 6.15
CA GLU A 449 -28.69 -11.67 5.17
C GLU A 449 -27.68 -10.54 5.39
N PHE A 450 -27.19 -10.33 6.63
CA PHE A 450 -26.38 -9.15 6.96
C PHE A 450 -25.01 -9.45 7.58
N ILE A 451 -24.76 -10.64 8.13
CA ILE A 451 -23.46 -10.97 8.73
C ILE A 451 -22.36 -11.03 7.67
N SER A 452 -22.60 -11.67 6.52
CA SER A 452 -21.62 -11.68 5.42
C SER A 452 -21.29 -10.25 4.93
N LEU A 453 -22.30 -9.38 4.87
CA LEU A 453 -22.12 -7.97 4.53
C LEU A 453 -21.32 -7.22 5.61
N ALA A 454 -21.61 -7.48 6.89
CA ALA A 454 -20.88 -6.90 8.02
C ALA A 454 -19.41 -7.33 8.02
N GLU A 455 -19.14 -8.60 7.67
CA GLU A 455 -17.78 -9.12 7.52
C GLU A 455 -17.07 -8.41 6.37
N GLU A 456 -17.62 -8.43 5.15
CA GLU A 456 -17.04 -7.79 3.96
C GLU A 456 -16.65 -6.32 4.22
N THR A 457 -17.52 -5.56 4.86
CA THR A 457 -17.35 -4.13 5.16
C THR A 457 -16.53 -3.84 6.42
N GLY A 458 -16.22 -4.84 7.24
CA GLY A 458 -15.53 -4.68 8.52
C GLY A 458 -16.40 -4.18 9.68
N LEU A 459 -17.71 -3.96 9.45
CA LEU A 459 -18.67 -3.57 10.48
C LEU A 459 -18.94 -4.68 11.52
N ILE A 460 -18.51 -5.92 11.23
CA ILE A 460 -18.66 -7.06 12.14
C ILE A 460 -17.89 -6.88 13.46
N VAL A 461 -16.78 -6.14 13.46
CA VAL A 461 -15.98 -5.89 14.67
C VAL A 461 -16.74 -5.04 15.71
N PRO A 462 -17.20 -3.82 15.38
CA PRO A 462 -17.99 -3.02 16.32
C PRO A 462 -19.34 -3.67 16.68
N LEU A 463 -20.00 -4.33 15.72
CA LEU A 463 -21.23 -5.08 15.99
C LEU A 463 -20.99 -6.21 17.00
N GLY A 464 -19.93 -6.99 16.82
CA GLY A 464 -19.58 -8.08 17.70
C GLY A 464 -19.23 -7.64 19.12
N GLN A 465 -18.57 -6.49 19.27
CA GLN A 465 -18.33 -5.89 20.59
C GLN A 465 -19.65 -5.56 21.30
N TYR A 466 -20.63 -5.00 20.58
CA TYR A 466 -21.96 -4.73 21.12
C TYR A 466 -22.69 -6.03 21.51
N ILE A 467 -22.65 -7.07 20.67
CA ILE A 467 -23.27 -8.38 20.94
C ILE A 467 -22.68 -8.98 22.23
N LEU A 468 -21.35 -9.01 22.35
CA LEU A 468 -20.65 -9.53 23.52
C LEU A 468 -21.04 -8.77 24.80
N TRP A 469 -21.06 -7.44 24.75
CA TRP A 469 -21.47 -6.62 25.90
C TRP A 469 -22.91 -6.86 26.32
N GLN A 470 -23.85 -6.93 25.37
CA GLN A 470 -25.27 -7.21 25.67
C GLN A 470 -25.47 -8.62 26.23
N ALA A 471 -24.81 -9.63 25.65
CA ALA A 471 -24.90 -11.02 26.10
C ALA A 471 -24.33 -11.16 27.52
N ALA A 472 -23.15 -10.58 27.79
CA ALA A 472 -22.55 -10.57 29.13
C ALA A 472 -23.46 -9.88 30.16
N ARG A 473 -24.03 -8.72 29.81
CA ARG A 473 -24.94 -7.97 30.67
C ARG A 473 -26.24 -8.74 30.97
N GLN A 474 -26.81 -9.40 29.97
CA GLN A 474 -28.00 -10.23 30.18
C GLN A 474 -27.69 -11.43 31.09
N LEU A 475 -26.52 -12.06 30.91
CA LEU A 475 -26.08 -13.16 31.78
C LEU A 475 -25.93 -12.71 33.24
N GLN A 476 -25.29 -11.56 33.47
CA GLN A 476 -25.13 -10.96 34.81
C GLN A 476 -26.49 -10.75 35.49
N ARG A 477 -27.49 -10.28 34.73
CA ARG A 477 -28.85 -10.09 35.22
C ARG A 477 -29.48 -11.41 35.66
N TRP A 478 -29.41 -12.46 34.82
CA TRP A 478 -29.93 -13.78 35.17
C TRP A 478 -29.22 -14.41 36.38
N GLN A 479 -27.90 -14.24 36.50
CA GLN A 479 -27.15 -14.74 37.65
C GLN A 479 -27.56 -14.02 38.95
N SER A 480 -27.80 -12.71 38.89
CA SER A 480 -28.22 -11.90 40.04
C SER A 480 -29.66 -12.21 40.47
N GLU A 481 -30.55 -12.48 39.51
CA GLU A 481 -31.98 -12.69 39.75
C GLU A 481 -32.30 -14.10 40.28
N PHE A 482 -31.58 -15.14 39.79
CA PHE A 482 -31.89 -16.54 40.12
C PHE A 482 -30.89 -17.23 41.05
N GLY A 483 -29.77 -16.59 41.42
CA GLY A 483 -28.89 -17.01 42.53
C GLY A 483 -28.53 -18.51 42.58
N ARG A 484 -28.00 -19.07 41.48
CA ARG A 484 -27.68 -20.51 41.37
C ARG A 484 -26.34 -20.88 42.02
N ASP A 485 -26.28 -22.08 42.64
CA ASP A 485 -25.04 -22.76 43.05
C ASP A 485 -24.19 -23.25 41.85
N ARG A 486 -24.79 -23.35 40.64
CA ARG A 486 -24.11 -23.69 39.37
C ARG A 486 -24.19 -22.51 38.39
N PRO A 487 -23.05 -22.02 37.85
CA PRO A 487 -23.05 -20.87 36.94
C PRO A 487 -23.67 -21.22 35.59
N LEU A 488 -24.58 -20.37 35.11
CA LEU A 488 -25.09 -20.39 33.73
C LEU A 488 -23.99 -19.96 32.75
N THR A 489 -23.90 -20.64 31.61
CA THR A 489 -23.01 -20.23 30.51
C THR A 489 -23.75 -19.44 29.43
N MET A 490 -23.08 -18.49 28.81
CA MET A 490 -23.55 -17.74 27.65
C MET A 490 -22.60 -17.99 26.48
N SER A 491 -23.11 -18.60 25.41
CA SER A 491 -22.38 -18.82 24.17
C SER A 491 -22.53 -17.64 23.22
N VAL A 492 -21.42 -17.16 22.63
CA VAL A 492 -21.41 -16.08 21.63
C VAL A 492 -20.52 -16.44 20.45
N ASN A 493 -21.08 -16.36 19.24
CA ASN A 493 -20.38 -16.62 17.98
C ASN A 493 -19.37 -15.50 17.63
N LEU A 494 -18.17 -15.90 17.20
CA LEU A 494 -17.11 -15.02 16.71
C LEU A 494 -16.84 -15.25 15.22
N SER A 495 -16.90 -14.18 14.43
CA SER A 495 -16.51 -14.24 13.01
C SER A 495 -14.99 -14.38 12.84
N PRO A 496 -14.50 -14.94 11.71
CA PRO A 496 -13.07 -15.02 11.41
C PRO A 496 -12.37 -13.65 11.42
N LYS A 497 -13.07 -12.60 10.95
CA LYS A 497 -12.53 -11.23 10.93
C LYS A 497 -12.41 -10.62 12.32
N GLN A 498 -13.33 -10.91 13.24
CA GLN A 498 -13.19 -10.52 14.64
C GLN A 498 -12.06 -11.29 15.31
N PHE A 499 -11.97 -12.58 15.06
CA PHE A 499 -10.94 -13.46 15.62
C PHE A 499 -9.53 -13.02 15.20
N SER A 500 -9.37 -12.52 13.98
CA SER A 500 -8.09 -11.97 13.50
C SER A 500 -7.75 -10.57 14.08
N HIS A 501 -8.62 -9.96 14.87
CA HIS A 501 -8.42 -8.60 15.38
C HIS A 501 -7.47 -8.57 16.59
N PRO A 502 -6.34 -7.82 16.54
CA PRO A 502 -5.29 -7.88 17.57
C PRO A 502 -5.74 -7.48 18.98
N GLU A 503 -6.70 -6.56 19.12
CA GLU A 503 -7.17 -6.07 20.42
C GLU A 503 -8.35 -6.88 20.99
N LEU A 504 -8.79 -7.97 20.34
CA LEU A 504 -9.99 -8.72 20.75
C LEU A 504 -9.92 -9.19 22.21
N VAL A 505 -8.80 -9.82 22.60
CA VAL A 505 -8.60 -10.37 23.95
C VAL A 505 -8.72 -9.30 25.04
N LYS A 506 -8.18 -8.11 24.76
CA LYS A 506 -8.24 -6.97 25.68
C LYS A 506 -9.64 -6.37 25.76
N GLN A 507 -10.35 -6.28 24.63
CA GLN A 507 -11.73 -5.80 24.59
C GLN A 507 -12.67 -6.72 25.38
N ILE A 508 -12.55 -8.04 25.21
CA ILE A 508 -13.34 -9.01 25.96
C ILE A 508 -13.02 -8.90 27.47
N GLY A 509 -11.74 -8.82 27.83
CA GLY A 509 -11.32 -8.60 29.21
C GLY A 509 -11.91 -7.33 29.84
N GLN A 510 -12.00 -6.24 29.09
CA GLN A 510 -12.65 -4.99 29.53
C GLN A 510 -14.16 -5.17 29.75
N ILE A 511 -14.86 -5.84 28.83
CA ILE A 511 -16.30 -6.12 28.95
C ILE A 511 -16.59 -6.99 30.19
N LEU A 512 -15.80 -8.04 30.40
CA LEU A 512 -15.96 -8.93 31.56
C LEU A 512 -15.75 -8.17 32.88
N GLN A 513 -14.77 -7.25 32.93
CA GLN A 513 -14.53 -6.40 34.11
C GLN A 513 -15.63 -5.36 34.34
N GLU A 514 -16.13 -4.73 33.28
CA GLU A 514 -17.18 -3.71 33.36
C GLU A 514 -18.51 -4.31 33.83
N VAL A 515 -18.87 -5.48 33.29
CA VAL A 515 -20.11 -6.19 33.65
C VAL A 515 -19.95 -6.98 34.95
N GLY A 516 -18.73 -7.41 35.31
CA GLY A 516 -18.46 -8.13 36.55
C GLY A 516 -18.91 -9.59 36.54
N ILE A 517 -18.79 -10.27 35.39
CA ILE A 517 -19.00 -11.72 35.28
C ILE A 517 -17.65 -12.46 35.24
N GLU A 518 -17.63 -13.67 35.77
CA GLU A 518 -16.44 -14.53 35.69
C GLU A 518 -16.27 -15.10 34.27
N GLY A 519 -15.03 -15.20 33.78
CA GLY A 519 -14.72 -15.68 32.43
C GLY A 519 -15.34 -17.05 32.10
N ARG A 520 -15.41 -17.96 33.09
CA ARG A 520 -15.94 -19.32 32.90
C ARG A 520 -17.44 -19.38 32.53
N CYS A 521 -18.13 -18.26 32.68
CA CYS A 521 -19.55 -18.12 32.35
C CYS A 521 -19.76 -17.69 30.88
N LEU A 522 -18.69 -17.28 30.17
CA LEU A 522 -18.73 -16.92 28.75
C LEU A 522 -18.07 -18.04 27.94
N ASP A 523 -18.79 -18.56 26.95
CA ASP A 523 -18.30 -19.51 25.96
C ASP A 523 -18.23 -18.82 24.59
N LEU A 524 -17.07 -18.85 23.94
CA LEU A 524 -16.86 -18.22 22.64
C LEU A 524 -16.81 -19.29 21.57
N GLU A 525 -17.72 -19.18 20.60
CA GLU A 525 -17.89 -20.16 19.54
C GLU A 525 -17.15 -19.71 18.29
N ILE A 526 -16.28 -20.58 17.78
CA ILE A 526 -15.38 -20.27 16.66
C ILE A 526 -15.53 -21.37 15.62
N THR A 527 -15.76 -20.97 14.37
CA THR A 527 -15.89 -21.92 13.27
C THR A 527 -14.58 -22.65 12.98
N GLU A 528 -14.68 -23.89 12.51
CA GLU A 528 -13.53 -24.71 12.12
C GLU A 528 -12.57 -23.98 11.14
N SER A 529 -13.13 -23.26 10.16
CA SER A 529 -12.34 -22.56 9.13
C SER A 529 -11.50 -21.42 9.73
N ALA A 530 -12.04 -20.67 10.71
CA ALA A 530 -11.33 -19.58 11.36
C ALA A 530 -10.08 -20.05 12.11
N LEU A 531 -10.09 -21.28 12.63
CA LEU A 531 -8.95 -21.85 13.34
C LEU A 531 -7.78 -22.24 12.42
N MET A 532 -8.06 -22.51 11.14
CA MET A 532 -7.09 -23.09 10.19
C MET A 532 -6.33 -22.05 9.36
N GLU A 533 -6.76 -20.79 9.30
CA GLU A 533 -6.08 -19.74 8.50
C GLU A 533 -4.67 -19.41 9.03
N ASN A 534 -4.47 -19.36 10.36
CA ASN A 534 -3.15 -19.09 10.97
C ASN A 534 -2.98 -19.82 12.32
N PRO A 535 -2.57 -21.11 12.32
CA PRO A 535 -2.62 -21.95 13.51
C PRO A 535 -1.71 -21.50 14.67
N GLU A 536 -0.57 -20.86 14.40
CA GLU A 536 0.34 -20.39 15.45
C GLU A 536 -0.18 -19.14 16.16
N ALA A 537 -0.66 -18.14 15.40
CA ALA A 537 -1.27 -16.94 15.98
C ALA A 537 -2.57 -17.28 16.72
N THR A 538 -3.40 -18.16 16.14
CA THR A 538 -4.62 -18.70 16.74
C THR A 538 -4.34 -19.39 18.06
N ALA A 539 -3.35 -20.29 18.13
CA ALA A 539 -3.03 -21.01 19.37
C ALA A 539 -2.64 -20.05 20.51
N LYS A 540 -1.87 -19.00 20.20
CA LYS A 540 -1.49 -17.98 21.17
C LYS A 540 -2.71 -17.19 21.68
N MET A 541 -3.55 -16.71 20.78
CA MET A 541 -4.76 -15.97 21.16
C MET A 541 -5.71 -16.82 22.01
N LEU A 542 -5.94 -18.08 21.63
CA LEU A 542 -6.79 -18.99 22.41
C LEU A 542 -6.20 -19.27 23.80
N ALA A 543 -4.87 -19.35 23.92
CA ALA A 543 -4.23 -19.48 25.22
C ALA A 543 -4.45 -18.23 26.10
N GLU A 544 -4.34 -17.03 25.53
CA GLU A 544 -4.59 -15.76 26.24
C GLU A 544 -6.06 -15.63 26.70
N LEU A 545 -7.03 -16.04 25.86
CA LEU A 545 -8.45 -16.08 26.25
C LEU A 545 -8.69 -17.08 27.38
N ARG A 546 -8.04 -18.24 27.33
CA ARG A 546 -8.14 -19.26 28.38
C ARG A 546 -7.48 -18.82 29.69
N GLU A 547 -6.40 -18.04 29.66
CA GLU A 547 -5.79 -17.45 30.85
C GLU A 547 -6.76 -16.50 31.58
N GLN A 548 -7.68 -15.85 30.86
CA GLN A 548 -8.78 -15.07 31.44
C GLN A 548 -9.94 -15.94 31.96
N GLY A 549 -9.82 -17.27 31.84
CA GLY A 549 -10.82 -18.24 32.29
C GLY A 549 -12.02 -18.40 31.35
N ILE A 550 -11.95 -17.88 30.13
CA ILE A 550 -13.05 -17.92 29.14
C ILE A 550 -13.13 -19.34 28.54
N HIS A 551 -14.35 -19.85 28.35
CA HIS A 551 -14.56 -21.11 27.65
C HIS A 551 -14.52 -20.91 26.13
N LEU A 552 -13.97 -21.90 25.43
CA LEU A 552 -13.79 -21.88 23.98
C LEU A 552 -14.43 -23.12 23.38
N SER A 553 -15.32 -22.91 22.41
CA SER A 553 -15.99 -23.98 21.67
C SER A 553 -15.67 -23.90 20.18
N ILE A 554 -15.57 -25.08 19.56
CA ILE A 554 -15.49 -25.18 18.10
C ILE A 554 -16.89 -25.43 17.53
N ASP A 555 -17.26 -24.62 16.55
CA ASP A 555 -18.55 -24.65 15.87
C ASP A 555 -18.44 -25.26 14.46
N ASP A 556 -19.55 -25.77 13.93
CA ASP A 556 -19.68 -26.42 12.62
C ASP A 556 -18.72 -27.61 12.37
N PHE A 557 -18.35 -28.35 13.42
CA PHE A 557 -17.34 -29.41 13.31
C PHE A 557 -17.76 -30.54 12.36
N GLY A 558 -16.92 -30.82 11.36
CA GLY A 558 -17.11 -31.92 10.40
C GLY A 558 -17.62 -31.48 9.03
N THR A 559 -17.85 -30.18 8.82
CA THR A 559 -18.19 -29.60 7.52
C THR A 559 -16.96 -29.21 6.69
N GLY A 560 -15.76 -29.20 7.29
CA GLY A 560 -14.47 -28.86 6.68
C GLY A 560 -13.42 -29.99 6.66
N TYR A 561 -12.26 -29.72 6.04
CA TYR A 561 -11.11 -30.64 6.00
C TYR A 561 -10.23 -30.50 7.25
N SER A 562 -10.71 -30.93 8.40
CA SER A 562 -9.96 -30.89 9.66
C SER A 562 -8.72 -31.79 9.65
N SER A 563 -7.55 -31.20 9.89
CA SER A 563 -6.38 -31.96 10.33
C SER A 563 -6.51 -32.21 11.84
N LEU A 564 -6.94 -33.41 12.24
CA LEU A 564 -7.05 -33.86 13.65
C LEU A 564 -5.81 -33.56 14.50
N SER A 565 -4.64 -33.46 13.86
CA SER A 565 -3.37 -33.06 14.48
C SER A 565 -3.37 -31.66 15.10
N HIS A 566 -4.17 -30.72 14.58
CA HIS A 566 -4.26 -29.34 15.10
C HIS A 566 -5.24 -29.22 16.26
N LEU A 567 -6.33 -30.00 16.26
CA LEU A 567 -7.33 -29.98 17.34
C LEU A 567 -6.71 -30.29 18.71
N VAL A 568 -5.74 -31.22 18.75
CA VAL A 568 -5.03 -31.60 19.98
C VAL A 568 -4.19 -30.45 20.56
N ARG A 569 -3.79 -29.48 19.72
CA ARG A 569 -2.92 -28.37 20.14
C ARG A 569 -3.71 -27.19 20.67
N PHE A 570 -4.99 -27.05 20.29
CA PHE A 570 -5.80 -25.92 20.69
C PHE A 570 -6.40 -26.11 22.08
N PRO A 571 -6.39 -25.08 22.94
CA PRO A 571 -6.84 -25.19 24.32
C PRO A 571 -8.37 -25.11 24.44
N LEU A 572 -9.11 -25.90 23.67
CA LEU A 572 -10.58 -25.90 23.59
C LEU A 572 -11.23 -26.60 24.80
N ASN A 573 -12.48 -26.24 25.08
CA ASN A 573 -13.33 -26.84 26.12
C ASN A 573 -14.40 -27.75 25.52
N THR A 574 -15.02 -27.28 24.44
CA THR A 574 -16.28 -27.84 23.92
C THR A 574 -16.20 -28.04 22.42
N LEU A 575 -16.87 -29.09 21.92
CA LEU A 575 -17.05 -29.38 20.51
C LEU A 575 -18.55 -29.42 20.19
N LYS A 576 -19.01 -28.56 19.26
CA LYS A 576 -20.40 -28.55 18.79
C LYS A 576 -20.52 -29.41 17.53
N ILE A 577 -21.47 -30.34 17.52
CA ILE A 577 -21.80 -31.19 16.37
C ILE A 577 -22.82 -30.45 15.52
N ASP A 578 -22.48 -30.21 14.25
CA ASP A 578 -23.38 -29.53 13.31
C ASP A 578 -24.72 -30.27 13.13
N ARG A 579 -25.77 -29.47 12.97
CA ARG A 579 -27.16 -29.94 12.80
C ARG A 579 -27.33 -30.91 11.63
N SER A 580 -26.50 -30.84 10.59
CA SER A 580 -26.64 -31.71 9.41
C SER A 580 -26.44 -33.19 9.78
N PHE A 581 -25.54 -33.49 10.73
CA PHE A 581 -25.30 -34.84 11.22
C PHE A 581 -26.41 -35.32 12.16
N ILE A 582 -26.92 -34.45 13.02
CA ILE A 582 -28.03 -34.79 13.94
C ILE A 582 -29.33 -35.04 13.17
N ARG A 583 -29.59 -34.29 12.10
CA ARG A 583 -30.76 -34.47 11.22
C ARG A 583 -30.76 -35.82 10.48
N GLN A 584 -29.59 -36.42 10.27
CA GLN A 584 -29.46 -37.72 9.61
C GLN A 584 -29.78 -38.91 10.54
N MET A 585 -29.88 -38.69 11.85
CA MET A 585 -30.25 -39.75 12.81
C MET A 585 -31.72 -40.16 12.66
N LYS A 586 -31.99 -41.25 11.92
CA LYS A 586 -33.32 -41.83 11.73
C LYS A 586 -33.48 -43.16 12.47
N GLU A 587 -34.73 -43.53 12.76
CA GLU A 587 -35.10 -44.72 13.54
C GLU A 587 -34.67 -46.08 12.92
N HIS A 588 -34.20 -46.11 11.66
CA HIS A 588 -33.98 -47.35 10.89
C HIS A 588 -32.66 -47.43 10.07
N GLU A 589 -31.67 -46.55 10.28
CA GLU A 589 -30.39 -46.56 9.50
C GLU A 589 -29.13 -46.56 10.41
N GLU A 590 -28.04 -47.18 9.94
CA GLU A 590 -26.72 -47.29 10.60
C GLU A 590 -25.96 -45.94 10.70
N ASP A 591 -26.60 -44.82 10.32
CA ASP A 591 -26.03 -43.46 10.25
C ASP A 591 -25.73 -42.82 11.62
N THR A 592 -25.98 -43.52 12.72
CA THR A 592 -25.54 -43.10 14.08
C THR A 592 -24.01 -43.16 14.22
N SER A 593 -23.32 -43.82 13.28
CA SER A 593 -21.88 -44.10 13.34
C SER A 593 -21.01 -42.83 13.38
N ILE A 594 -21.37 -41.78 12.63
CA ILE A 594 -20.59 -40.53 12.58
C ILE A 594 -20.71 -39.75 13.89
N VAL A 595 -21.93 -39.56 14.39
CA VAL A 595 -22.18 -38.87 15.67
C VAL A 595 -21.50 -39.62 16.82
N TRP A 596 -21.58 -40.95 16.84
CA TRP A 596 -20.87 -41.79 17.82
C TRP A 596 -19.35 -41.59 17.74
N ALA A 597 -18.77 -41.53 16.55
CA ALA A 597 -17.34 -41.34 16.35
C ALA A 597 -16.88 -39.94 16.82
N ILE A 598 -17.65 -38.90 16.53
CA ILE A 598 -17.37 -37.52 16.97
C ILE A 598 -17.43 -37.42 18.50
N VAL A 599 -18.47 -37.97 19.13
CA VAL A 599 -18.59 -37.98 20.60
C VAL A 599 -17.42 -38.73 21.24
N ARG A 600 -17.03 -39.89 20.71
CA ARG A 600 -15.89 -40.66 21.22
C ARG A 600 -14.56 -39.94 21.03
N LEU A 601 -14.37 -39.27 19.90
CA LEU A 601 -13.20 -38.45 19.64
C LEU A 601 -13.08 -37.31 20.66
N ALA A 602 -14.16 -36.56 20.87
CA ALA A 602 -14.19 -35.46 21.82
C ALA A 602 -13.84 -35.92 23.25
N HIS A 603 -14.46 -37.02 23.72
CA HIS A 603 -14.16 -37.57 25.05
C HIS A 603 -12.70 -38.04 25.19
N ASN A 604 -12.11 -38.61 24.13
CA ASN A 604 -10.71 -39.01 24.14
C ASN A 604 -9.76 -37.80 24.20
N LEU A 605 -10.18 -36.65 23.66
CA LEU A 605 -9.47 -35.36 23.74
C LEU A 605 -9.76 -34.61 25.05
N GLY A 606 -10.71 -35.10 25.87
CA GLY A 606 -11.14 -34.44 27.10
C GLY A 606 -12.01 -33.20 26.86
N LEU A 607 -12.70 -33.14 25.72
CA LEU A 607 -13.64 -32.08 25.34
C LEU A 607 -15.08 -32.49 25.67
N GLU A 608 -15.90 -31.53 26.11
CA GLU A 608 -17.36 -31.69 26.22
C GLU A 608 -18.02 -31.60 24.85
N VAL A 609 -19.19 -32.23 24.67
CA VAL A 609 -19.91 -32.22 23.40
C VAL A 609 -21.27 -31.52 23.53
N VAL A 610 -21.56 -30.65 22.55
CA VAL A 610 -22.90 -30.08 22.34
C VAL A 610 -23.46 -30.61 21.02
N ALA A 611 -24.64 -31.20 21.04
CA ALA A 611 -25.33 -31.60 19.81
C ALA A 611 -26.34 -30.53 19.38
N GLU A 612 -26.22 -30.02 18.15
CA GLU A 612 -27.12 -29.00 17.61
C GLU A 612 -28.24 -29.57 16.73
N GLY A 613 -29.34 -28.83 16.62
CA GLY A 613 -30.44 -29.22 15.73
C GLY A 613 -31.23 -30.44 16.21
N VAL A 614 -31.32 -30.65 17.52
CA VAL A 614 -32.22 -31.68 18.09
C VAL A 614 -33.67 -31.24 17.89
N GLU A 615 -34.43 -32.02 17.11
CA GLU A 615 -35.81 -31.73 16.74
C GLU A 615 -36.81 -32.79 17.25
N THR A 616 -36.32 -34.00 17.55
CA THR A 616 -37.17 -35.15 17.90
C THR A 616 -36.75 -35.82 19.22
N GLY A 617 -37.71 -36.48 19.88
CA GLY A 617 -37.44 -37.24 21.10
C GLY A 617 -36.49 -38.44 20.86
N PHE A 618 -36.53 -39.04 19.67
CA PHE A 618 -35.61 -40.12 19.29
C PHE A 618 -34.15 -39.66 19.29
N GLN A 619 -33.85 -38.52 18.65
CA GLN A 619 -32.51 -37.92 18.64
C GLN A 619 -32.01 -37.67 20.08
N LEU A 620 -32.87 -37.12 20.95
CA LEU A 620 -32.53 -36.88 22.35
C LEU A 620 -32.19 -38.18 23.10
N GLU A 621 -32.96 -39.25 22.88
CA GLU A 621 -32.69 -40.55 23.52
C GLU A 621 -31.37 -41.16 23.05
N GLN A 622 -31.05 -41.04 21.76
CA GLN A 622 -29.77 -41.50 21.21
C GLN A 622 -28.60 -40.71 21.79
N LEU A 623 -28.70 -39.38 21.85
CA LEU A 623 -27.67 -38.53 22.47
C LEU A 623 -27.46 -38.87 23.95
N ARG A 624 -28.54 -39.19 24.67
CA ARG A 624 -28.47 -39.66 26.07
C ARG A 624 -27.72 -41.01 26.18
N LYS A 625 -27.97 -41.95 25.27
CA LYS A 625 -27.23 -43.24 25.21
C LYS A 625 -25.75 -43.06 24.91
N LEU A 626 -25.42 -42.09 24.05
CA LEU A 626 -24.05 -41.72 23.70
C LEU A 626 -23.32 -40.94 24.81
N GLN A 627 -24.00 -40.61 25.90
CA GLN A 627 -23.49 -39.81 27.01
C GLN A 627 -23.07 -38.38 26.63
N CYS A 628 -23.70 -37.79 25.61
CA CYS A 628 -23.47 -36.40 25.20
C CYS A 628 -23.89 -35.42 26.32
N GLU A 629 -23.03 -34.49 26.73
CA GLU A 629 -23.24 -33.64 27.91
C GLU A 629 -24.32 -32.56 27.72
N LYS A 630 -24.39 -31.98 26.51
CA LYS A 630 -25.23 -30.83 26.18
C LYS A 630 -25.94 -31.02 24.84
N ALA A 631 -27.14 -30.46 24.72
CA ALA A 631 -27.91 -30.47 23.48
C ALA A 631 -28.69 -29.18 23.30
N GLN A 632 -28.88 -28.81 22.03
CA GLN A 632 -29.60 -27.62 21.61
C GLN A 632 -30.44 -27.92 20.36
N GLY A 633 -31.61 -27.30 20.27
CA GLY A 633 -32.47 -27.44 19.10
C GLY A 633 -33.94 -27.11 19.37
N TYR A 634 -34.74 -27.15 18.31
CA TYR A 634 -36.16 -26.77 18.36
C TYR A 634 -37.03 -27.73 19.15
N PHE A 635 -36.54 -28.93 19.47
CA PHE A 635 -37.20 -29.83 20.40
C PHE A 635 -37.38 -29.19 21.78
N PHE A 636 -36.41 -28.39 22.23
CA PHE A 636 -36.47 -27.68 23.51
C PHE A 636 -37.16 -26.33 23.37
N SER A 637 -36.61 -25.48 22.51
CA SER A 637 -37.18 -24.17 22.20
C SER A 637 -36.54 -23.57 20.95
N THR A 638 -37.28 -22.69 20.28
CA THR A 638 -36.72 -21.78 19.28
C THR A 638 -35.97 -20.63 19.97
N PRO A 639 -35.15 -19.83 19.24
CA PRO A 639 -34.51 -18.66 19.83
C PRO A 639 -35.53 -17.63 20.35
N LEU A 640 -35.55 -17.42 21.66
CA LEU A 640 -36.51 -16.58 22.38
C LEU A 640 -35.97 -15.17 22.61
N ASP A 641 -36.83 -14.18 22.79
CA ASP A 641 -36.39 -12.88 23.32
C ASP A 641 -35.97 -12.99 24.81
N ALA A 642 -35.40 -11.91 25.35
CA ALA A 642 -34.89 -11.89 26.72
C ALA A 642 -35.99 -12.17 27.78
N GLU A 643 -37.23 -11.72 27.55
CA GLU A 643 -38.32 -11.88 28.52
C GLU A 643 -38.84 -13.33 28.54
N ALA A 644 -39.08 -13.90 27.36
CA ALA A 644 -39.50 -15.29 27.21
C ALA A 644 -38.42 -16.26 27.69
N ALA A 645 -37.14 -15.99 27.42
CA ALA A 645 -36.03 -16.78 27.95
C ALA A 645 -35.96 -16.73 29.48
N THR A 646 -36.22 -15.57 30.08
CA THR A 646 -36.28 -15.40 31.55
C THR A 646 -37.42 -16.22 32.16
N ALA A 647 -38.60 -16.22 31.53
CA ALA A 647 -39.74 -17.02 31.97
C ALA A 647 -39.45 -18.53 31.88
N LEU A 648 -38.86 -18.99 30.78
CA LEU A 648 -38.45 -20.39 30.59
C LEU A 648 -37.43 -20.83 31.65
N LEU A 649 -36.46 -19.95 31.96
CA LEU A 649 -35.47 -20.20 33.00
C LEU A 649 -36.14 -20.33 34.38
N ALA A 650 -37.06 -19.43 34.72
CA ALA A 650 -37.79 -19.47 35.99
C ALA A 650 -38.63 -20.76 36.15
N GLU A 651 -39.31 -21.21 35.09
CA GLU A 651 -40.08 -22.45 35.08
C GLU A 651 -39.19 -23.69 35.27
N SER A 652 -38.03 -23.73 34.60
CA SER A 652 -37.07 -24.82 34.74
C SER A 652 -36.52 -24.96 36.17
N ILE A 653 -36.24 -23.84 36.84
CA ILE A 653 -35.73 -23.81 38.22
C ILE A 653 -36.81 -24.29 39.19
N TRP A 654 -38.07 -23.90 38.97
CA TRP A 654 -39.19 -24.35 39.80
C TRP A 654 -39.40 -25.87 39.71
N LEU A 655 -39.25 -26.46 38.52
CA LEU A 655 -39.32 -27.91 38.31
C LEU A 655 -38.15 -28.66 38.97
N GLU A 656 -36.93 -28.11 38.93
CA GLU A 656 -35.73 -28.67 39.61
C GLU A 656 -35.90 -28.73 41.14
N GLU A 657 -36.47 -27.66 41.73
CA GLU A 657 -36.75 -27.61 43.17
C GLU A 657 -37.86 -28.59 43.60
N GLN A 658 -38.85 -28.84 42.73
CA GLN A 658 -39.90 -29.83 43.00
C GLN A 658 -39.41 -31.27 42.86
N ALA A 659 -38.60 -31.57 41.83
CA ALA A 659 -38.00 -32.89 41.64
C ALA A 659 -37.05 -33.23 42.81
N SER A 660 -36.26 -32.26 43.28
CA SER A 660 -35.39 -32.43 44.46
C SER A 660 -36.18 -32.68 45.76
N LYS A 661 -37.43 -32.21 45.86
CA LYS A 661 -38.33 -32.49 47.00
C LYS A 661 -39.04 -33.86 46.92
N GLN A 662 -39.23 -34.42 45.71
CA GLN A 662 -39.83 -35.77 45.54
C GLN A 662 -38.82 -36.92 45.74
N VAL A 663 -37.53 -36.72 45.42
CA VAL A 663 -36.48 -37.75 45.60
C VAL A 663 -36.18 -38.04 47.09
N GLY A 664 -36.58 -37.14 48.01
CA GLY A 664 -36.47 -37.34 49.46
C GLY A 664 -37.41 -38.40 50.06
N PHE A 665 -38.39 -38.94 49.32
CA PHE A 665 -39.37 -39.90 49.83
C PHE A 665 -39.18 -41.36 49.38
N GLU A 666 -38.26 -41.66 48.46
CA GLU A 666 -38.02 -43.03 47.95
C GLU A 666 -36.69 -43.68 48.38
N GLN A 667 -35.89 -43.04 49.24
CA GLN A 667 -34.62 -43.62 49.72
C GLN A 667 -34.73 -44.59 50.91
N ASN A 668 -35.94 -44.90 51.41
CA ASN A 668 -36.14 -45.77 52.58
C ASN A 668 -36.54 -47.24 52.28
N SER A 669 -36.47 -47.68 51.02
CA SER A 669 -36.94 -49.04 50.63
C SER A 669 -35.96 -49.89 49.83
N LEU A 670 -34.67 -49.52 49.76
CA LEU A 670 -33.64 -50.29 49.02
C LEU A 670 -32.38 -50.60 49.85
N SER A 671 -32.54 -50.95 51.13
CA SER A 671 -31.46 -51.44 52.02
C SER A 671 -31.54 -52.94 52.33
N LEU A 672 -32.29 -53.73 51.56
CA LEU A 672 -32.30 -55.19 51.64
C LEU A 672 -32.28 -55.77 50.23
N ILE A 673 -31.10 -56.20 49.78
CA ILE A 673 -30.79 -57.30 48.84
C ILE A 673 -29.40 -56.98 48.27
N GLY A 674 -28.37 -57.55 48.87
CA GLY A 674 -26.99 -57.35 48.43
C GLY A 674 -25.91 -57.99 49.32
N GLU A 675 -26.25 -59.01 50.12
CA GLU A 675 -25.25 -59.84 50.80
C GLU A 675 -25.29 -61.24 50.21
N ASN A 676 -24.29 -61.58 49.40
CA ASN A 676 -23.52 -62.83 49.44
C ASN A 676 -22.88 -63.10 48.08
N LEU A 677 -21.56 -62.93 48.00
CA LEU A 677 -20.58 -63.76 47.28
C LEU A 677 -19.33 -62.91 47.03
N GLN A 678 -18.27 -63.11 47.83
CA GLN A 678 -16.87 -63.24 47.39
C GLN A 678 -15.91 -63.20 48.59
N SER A 679 -15.05 -64.22 48.67
CA SER A 679 -14.13 -64.47 49.78
C SER A 679 -12.99 -63.43 49.91
N PRO A 680 -12.40 -63.21 51.10
CA PRO A 680 -11.45 -62.12 51.35
C PRO A 680 -10.02 -62.34 50.84
N VAL A 681 -9.69 -63.48 50.23
CA VAL A 681 -8.29 -63.87 49.98
C VAL A 681 -7.75 -63.41 48.61
N SER A 682 -8.60 -63.18 47.60
CA SER A 682 -8.13 -62.75 46.26
C SER A 682 -7.87 -61.23 46.14
N MET A 683 -8.57 -60.39 46.90
CA MET A 683 -8.45 -58.92 46.82
C MET A 683 -7.11 -58.36 47.32
N SER A 684 -6.41 -59.08 48.21
CA SER A 684 -5.13 -58.63 48.79
C SER A 684 -3.97 -58.80 47.80
N LEU A 685 -3.99 -59.88 47.01
CA LEU A 685 -2.98 -60.18 46.02
C LEU A 685 -3.18 -59.36 44.74
N GLU A 686 -4.42 -59.21 44.27
CA GLU A 686 -4.78 -58.34 43.13
C GLU A 686 -4.50 -56.86 43.44
N LYS A 687 -4.84 -56.35 44.64
CA LYS A 687 -4.53 -54.95 45.00
C LYS A 687 -3.02 -54.69 45.12
N LYS A 688 -2.21 -55.69 45.47
CA LYS A 688 -0.74 -55.56 45.48
C LYS A 688 -0.16 -55.57 44.07
N LEU A 689 -0.61 -56.47 43.20
CA LEU A 689 -0.21 -56.52 41.79
C LEU A 689 -0.64 -55.26 41.02
N LEU A 690 -1.86 -54.78 41.24
CA LEU A 690 -2.37 -53.54 40.63
C LEU A 690 -1.58 -52.30 41.09
N LYS A 691 -1.18 -52.24 42.37
CA LYS A 691 -0.36 -51.14 42.91
C LYS A 691 1.07 -51.15 42.37
N LEU A 692 1.67 -52.33 42.18
CA LEU A 692 3.00 -52.46 41.58
C LEU A 692 2.95 -52.04 40.09
N ALA A 693 1.98 -52.53 39.33
CA ALA A 693 1.78 -52.16 37.93
C ALA A 693 1.45 -50.66 37.75
N GLN A 694 0.66 -50.07 38.65
CA GLN A 694 0.39 -48.61 38.64
C GLN A 694 1.62 -47.78 38.97
N ARG A 695 2.45 -48.22 39.92
CA ARG A 695 3.69 -47.52 40.29
C ARG A 695 4.70 -47.52 39.15
N GLU A 696 4.81 -48.63 38.43
CA GLU A 696 5.67 -48.79 37.27
C GLU A 696 5.20 -47.94 36.08
N ARG A 697 3.88 -47.91 35.81
CA ARG A 697 3.26 -47.02 34.81
C ARG A 697 3.47 -45.54 35.10
N LEU A 698 3.36 -45.12 36.37
CA LEU A 698 3.56 -43.73 36.78
C LEU A 698 5.03 -43.28 36.63
N LEU A 699 5.97 -44.18 36.90
CA LEU A 699 7.40 -43.95 36.68
C LEU A 699 7.73 -43.83 35.19
N LYS A 700 7.26 -44.77 34.35
CA LYS A 700 7.39 -44.69 32.88
C LYS A 700 6.82 -43.37 32.32
N ARG A 701 5.65 -42.92 32.81
CA ARG A 701 4.98 -41.70 32.34
C ARG A 701 5.69 -40.41 32.76
N ARG A 702 6.25 -40.34 33.98
CA ARG A 702 6.99 -39.17 34.49
C ARG A 702 8.30 -38.96 33.71
N LEU A 703 8.97 -40.04 33.37
CA LEU A 703 10.22 -40.04 32.63
C LEU A 703 10.02 -39.66 31.15
N ALA A 704 9.02 -40.24 30.50
CA ALA A 704 8.63 -39.84 29.14
C ALA A 704 8.18 -38.38 29.06
N SER A 705 7.62 -37.81 30.14
CA SER A 705 7.29 -36.38 30.21
C SER A 705 8.52 -35.50 30.38
N GLN A 706 9.51 -35.88 31.19
CA GLN A 706 10.73 -35.10 31.38
C GLN A 706 11.61 -35.08 30.12
N ILE A 707 11.67 -36.20 29.39
CA ILE A 707 12.40 -36.31 28.12
C ILE A 707 11.72 -35.45 27.03
N ARG A 708 10.38 -35.39 26.98
CA ARG A 708 9.62 -34.60 25.99
C ARG A 708 9.56 -33.10 26.28
N ASN A 709 9.71 -32.69 27.54
CA ASN A 709 9.63 -31.28 27.92
C ASN A 709 10.95 -30.50 27.73
N SER A 710 12.04 -31.18 27.39
CA SER A 710 13.31 -30.53 27.05
C SER A 710 13.45 -30.43 25.53
N LEU A 711 13.82 -29.25 25.05
CA LEU A 711 14.02 -28.98 23.61
C LEU A 711 15.51 -28.89 23.24
N ASP A 712 16.40 -29.08 24.21
CA ASP A 712 17.85 -29.06 24.00
C ASP A 712 18.41 -30.49 23.96
N PHE A 713 19.01 -30.85 22.83
CA PHE A 713 19.54 -32.18 22.55
C PHE A 713 20.49 -32.70 23.66
N ASN A 714 21.40 -31.84 24.15
CA ASN A 714 22.36 -32.23 25.18
C ASN A 714 21.68 -32.50 26.53
N THR A 715 20.70 -31.68 26.88
CA THR A 715 19.91 -31.83 28.11
C THR A 715 19.01 -33.07 28.07
N ILE A 716 18.40 -33.38 26.93
CA ILE A 716 17.60 -34.60 26.71
C ILE A 716 18.46 -35.85 26.95
N LEU A 717 19.61 -35.95 26.28
CA LEU A 717 20.50 -37.11 26.41
C LEU A 717 21.04 -37.27 27.83
N GLN A 718 21.46 -36.18 28.46
CA GLN A 718 21.98 -36.23 29.83
C GLN A 718 20.91 -36.67 30.84
N THR A 719 19.67 -36.21 30.67
CA THR A 719 18.56 -36.58 31.55
C THR A 719 18.20 -38.04 31.36
N ALA A 720 18.03 -38.49 30.11
CA ALA A 720 17.66 -39.87 29.82
C ALA A 720 18.69 -40.89 30.31
N ILE A 721 19.99 -40.68 30.05
CA ILE A 721 21.04 -41.62 30.47
C ILE A 721 21.15 -41.70 32.00
N ASN A 722 21.00 -40.57 32.70
CA ASN A 722 20.99 -40.55 34.16
C ASN A 722 19.80 -41.31 34.75
N GLU A 723 18.63 -41.16 34.14
CA GLU A 723 17.40 -41.80 34.60
C GLU A 723 17.36 -43.30 34.29
N ILE A 724 17.80 -43.73 33.08
CA ILE A 724 18.00 -45.15 32.74
C ILE A 724 18.91 -45.80 33.79
N ARG A 725 20.01 -45.12 34.15
CA ARG A 725 20.93 -45.62 35.17
C ARG A 725 20.26 -45.79 36.53
N GLN A 726 19.45 -44.81 36.96
CA GLN A 726 18.77 -44.86 38.25
C GLN A 726 17.68 -45.94 38.30
N LEU A 727 16.86 -46.04 37.27
CA LEU A 727 15.77 -47.01 37.21
C LEU A 727 16.27 -48.45 37.14
N MET A 728 17.24 -48.70 36.26
CA MET A 728 17.81 -50.04 36.06
C MET A 728 18.82 -50.41 37.16
N GLN A 729 19.16 -49.47 38.06
CA GLN A 729 20.18 -49.63 39.10
C GLN A 729 21.54 -50.14 38.57
N ILE A 730 21.90 -49.69 37.36
CA ILE A 730 23.13 -50.09 36.66
C ILE A 730 24.30 -49.18 37.01
N GLU A 731 25.53 -49.70 36.88
CA GLU A 731 26.73 -48.98 37.31
C GLU A 731 27.18 -47.93 36.30
N CYS A 732 26.98 -48.20 35.00
CA CYS A 732 27.26 -47.26 33.93
C CYS A 732 26.22 -47.35 32.81
N CYS A 733 25.83 -46.19 32.29
CA CYS A 733 25.01 -46.06 31.09
C CYS A 733 25.67 -45.04 30.15
N GLN A 734 25.69 -45.33 28.85
CA GLN A 734 26.27 -44.44 27.85
C GLN A 734 25.46 -44.44 26.56
N PHE A 735 25.56 -43.33 25.82
CA PHE A 735 24.99 -43.16 24.49
C PHE A 735 26.11 -42.92 23.48
N LEU A 736 26.05 -43.65 22.37
CA LEU A 736 27.03 -43.65 21.30
C LEU A 736 26.35 -43.35 19.96
N TRP A 737 26.98 -42.59 19.06
CA TRP A 737 26.59 -42.54 17.65
C TRP A 737 27.35 -43.59 16.85
N TYR A 738 26.67 -44.30 15.97
CA TYR A 738 27.30 -45.14 14.97
C TYR A 738 27.67 -44.29 13.75
N ARG A 739 28.97 -44.18 13.46
CA ARG A 739 29.51 -43.48 12.30
C ARG A 739 29.85 -44.51 11.21
N SER A 740 28.96 -44.65 10.24
CA SER A 740 29.17 -45.53 9.07
C SER A 740 30.11 -44.92 8.03
N ASP A 741 30.34 -43.61 8.10
CA ASP A 741 31.20 -42.78 7.26
C ASP A 741 32.68 -42.79 7.70
N ALA A 742 32.98 -43.31 8.89
CA ALA A 742 34.35 -43.47 9.36
C ALA A 742 35.01 -44.74 8.76
N GLU A 743 36.29 -44.66 8.38
CA GLU A 743 37.09 -45.81 7.94
C GLU A 743 38.16 -46.18 8.99
N PRO A 744 38.01 -47.28 9.76
CA PRO A 744 36.87 -48.22 9.80
C PRO A 744 35.66 -47.69 10.58
N PRO A 745 34.45 -48.26 10.36
CA PRO A 745 33.22 -47.84 11.05
C PRO A 745 33.37 -47.94 12.57
N ALA A 746 32.98 -46.88 13.27
CA ALA A 746 33.23 -46.73 14.70
C ALA A 746 32.02 -46.18 15.46
N PHE A 747 31.95 -46.48 16.77
CA PHE A 747 31.01 -45.84 17.67
C PHE A 747 31.67 -44.64 18.36
N GLU A 748 31.06 -43.48 18.22
CA GLU A 748 31.49 -42.23 18.82
C GLU A 748 30.74 -42.01 20.15
N PRO A 749 31.44 -41.95 21.30
CA PRO A 749 30.77 -41.72 22.58
C PRO A 749 30.37 -40.26 22.74
N VAL A 750 29.06 -40.01 22.83
CA VAL A 750 28.50 -38.66 23.01
C VAL A 750 28.35 -38.33 24.50
N ARG A 751 27.86 -39.30 25.28
CA ARG A 751 27.59 -39.08 26.70
C ARG A 751 27.68 -40.36 27.52
N GLN A 752 28.24 -40.26 28.72
CA GLN A 752 28.42 -41.38 29.65
C GLN A 752 28.16 -40.95 31.10
N VAL A 753 27.51 -41.83 31.86
CA VAL A 753 27.25 -41.65 33.29
C VAL A 753 27.64 -42.93 34.04
N CYS A 754 28.67 -42.86 34.89
CA CYS A 754 29.23 -43.99 35.66
C CYS A 754 29.27 -43.65 37.17
N GLN A 755 29.08 -44.64 38.06
CA GLN A 755 29.09 -44.45 39.53
C GLN A 755 30.51 -44.32 40.14
N LEU A 756 31.55 -44.84 39.48
CA LEU A 756 32.94 -44.80 39.94
C LEU A 756 33.65 -43.51 39.47
N LYS A 757 33.89 -42.58 40.40
CA LYS A 757 34.54 -41.28 40.15
C LYS A 757 36.06 -41.33 39.87
N LYS A 758 36.68 -42.51 39.73
CA LYS A 758 38.12 -42.64 39.43
C LYS A 758 38.34 -43.73 38.39
N VAL A 759 39.09 -43.36 37.35
CA VAL A 759 39.47 -44.11 36.14
C VAL A 759 38.43 -44.04 35.02
N CYS A 760 38.65 -43.11 34.08
CA CYS A 760 38.65 -43.33 32.62
C CYS A 760 38.57 -41.98 31.87
N SER A 761 39.68 -41.25 31.76
CA SER A 761 39.87 -40.18 30.78
C SER A 761 40.49 -40.74 29.50
N GLY A 762 39.82 -41.71 28.88
CA GLY A 762 40.37 -42.43 27.72
C GLY A 762 39.48 -43.56 27.20
N CYS A 763 38.21 -43.26 26.92
CA CYS A 763 37.33 -44.21 26.25
C CYS A 763 37.34 -43.92 24.75
N LEU A 764 38.07 -44.77 24.00
CA LEU A 764 38.21 -44.93 22.54
C LEU A 764 39.24 -44.05 21.81
N PRO A 765 40.41 -44.60 21.40
CA PRO A 765 40.97 -44.27 20.10
C PRO A 765 40.17 -44.98 18.98
N PRO A 766 39.97 -44.38 17.79
CA PRO A 766 39.00 -44.82 16.77
C PRO A 766 39.36 -46.11 16.01
N GLN A 767 40.31 -46.91 16.48
CA GLN A 767 41.00 -47.91 15.64
C GLN A 767 41.01 -49.31 16.26
N VAL A 768 39.85 -49.79 16.74
CA VAL A 768 39.74 -51.17 17.26
C VAL A 768 38.79 -51.99 16.35
N PRO A 769 39.28 -52.98 15.59
CA PRO A 769 38.45 -53.83 14.70
C PRO A 769 37.32 -54.56 15.42
N THR A 770 37.51 -54.76 16.73
CA THR A 770 36.63 -55.48 17.64
C THR A 770 35.24 -54.85 17.80
N ILE A 771 35.14 -53.53 17.65
CA ILE A 771 33.88 -52.79 17.83
C ILE A 771 32.99 -52.92 16.59
N THR A 772 33.58 -53.14 15.42
CA THR A 772 32.88 -53.31 14.15
C THR A 772 32.05 -54.60 14.13
N ILE A 773 32.57 -55.71 14.67
CA ILE A 773 31.87 -57.01 14.72
C ILE A 773 30.65 -56.96 15.67
N LEU A 774 30.82 -56.38 16.88
CA LEU A 774 29.72 -56.18 17.81
C LEU A 774 28.69 -55.18 17.27
N GLY A 775 29.15 -54.14 16.56
CA GLY A 775 28.29 -53.17 15.89
C GLY A 775 27.43 -53.78 14.79
N GLU A 776 28.02 -54.59 13.91
CA GLU A 776 27.28 -55.31 12.87
C GLU A 776 26.27 -56.28 13.48
N THR A 777 26.63 -56.97 14.57
CA THR A 777 25.74 -57.91 15.26
C THR A 777 24.57 -57.17 15.91
N LEU A 778 24.82 -56.00 16.52
CA LEU A 778 23.80 -55.13 17.10
C LEU A 778 22.84 -54.58 16.03
N LEU A 779 23.37 -54.11 14.89
CA LEU A 779 22.56 -53.59 13.78
C LEU A 779 21.72 -54.69 13.11
N LYS A 780 22.22 -55.94 13.06
CA LYS A 780 21.48 -57.09 12.51
C LYS A 780 20.41 -57.62 13.48
N ASN A 781 20.76 -57.82 14.75
CA ASN A 781 19.88 -58.47 15.74
C ASN A 781 19.03 -57.49 16.57
N HIS A 782 19.16 -56.18 16.35
CA HIS A 782 18.40 -55.11 17.03
C HIS A 782 18.49 -55.10 18.57
N LEU A 783 19.36 -55.93 19.15
CA LEU A 783 19.59 -56.10 20.57
C LEU A 783 20.91 -56.86 20.76
N LEU A 784 21.79 -56.37 21.63
CA LEU A 784 22.97 -57.11 22.07
C LEU A 784 22.87 -57.32 23.57
N ARG A 785 22.64 -58.58 23.98
CA ARG A 785 22.55 -59.00 25.37
C ARG A 785 23.68 -59.96 25.68
N ILE A 786 24.50 -59.60 26.66
CA ILE A 786 25.62 -60.41 27.15
C ILE A 786 25.49 -60.49 28.67
N ASP A 787 25.04 -61.63 29.17
CA ASP A 787 24.88 -61.87 30.62
C ASP A 787 26.23 -62.17 31.30
N ASP A 788 27.17 -62.76 30.57
CA ASP A 788 28.55 -63.02 31.01
C ASP A 788 29.52 -63.04 29.84
N ILE A 789 30.44 -62.06 29.82
CA ILE A 789 31.44 -61.93 28.76
C ILE A 789 32.38 -63.15 28.70
N VAL A 790 32.64 -63.83 29.82
CA VAL A 790 33.60 -64.93 29.90
C VAL A 790 33.04 -66.23 29.32
N THR A 791 31.75 -66.53 29.57
CA THR A 791 31.13 -67.81 29.20
C THR A 791 30.28 -67.75 27.94
N ASP A 792 29.93 -66.55 27.44
CA ASP A 792 29.10 -66.42 26.25
C ASP A 792 29.87 -66.79 24.97
N LEU A 793 29.40 -67.84 24.29
CA LEU A 793 29.98 -68.38 23.06
C LEU A 793 29.68 -67.52 21.82
N ASN A 794 28.74 -66.57 21.93
CA ASN A 794 28.33 -65.70 20.82
C ASN A 794 29.25 -64.49 20.60
N ILE A 795 30.29 -64.35 21.42
CA ILE A 795 31.30 -63.28 21.34
C ILE A 795 32.60 -63.88 20.81
N ASP A 796 33.20 -63.26 19.79
CA ASP A 796 34.52 -63.66 19.29
C ASP A 796 35.62 -63.41 20.35
N SER A 797 36.72 -64.16 20.27
CA SER A 797 37.80 -64.08 21.26
C SER A 797 38.40 -62.68 21.40
N THR A 798 38.47 -61.93 20.30
CA THR A 798 38.99 -60.55 20.27
C THR A 798 38.06 -59.58 21.01
N SER A 799 36.75 -59.70 20.82
CA SER A 799 35.72 -58.93 21.54
C SER A 799 35.64 -59.26 23.00
N ARG A 800 35.80 -60.54 23.35
CA ARG A 800 35.89 -60.98 24.73
C ARG A 800 37.07 -60.33 25.45
N ASP A 801 38.26 -60.34 24.86
CA ASP A 801 39.46 -59.77 25.46
C ASP A 801 39.38 -58.23 25.59
N ALA A 802 38.79 -57.54 24.61
CA ALA A 802 38.61 -56.09 24.64
C ALA A 802 37.58 -55.62 25.69
N LEU A 803 36.49 -56.36 25.89
CA LEU A 803 35.50 -56.06 26.93
C LEU A 803 36.02 -56.44 28.33
N HIS A 804 36.73 -57.57 28.43
CA HIS A 804 37.33 -58.04 29.68
C HIS A 804 38.45 -57.12 30.17
N SER A 805 39.32 -56.63 29.28
CA SER A 805 40.37 -55.65 29.62
C SER A 805 39.82 -54.31 30.13
N LYS A 806 38.58 -53.96 29.77
CA LYS A 806 37.85 -52.77 30.26
C LYS A 806 37.08 -53.02 31.56
N GLY A 807 37.13 -54.25 32.10
CA GLY A 807 36.47 -54.63 33.34
C GLY A 807 34.95 -54.73 33.26
N ILE A 808 34.39 -54.88 32.05
CA ILE A 808 32.96 -55.11 31.85
C ILE A 808 32.69 -56.60 32.09
N LYS A 809 31.63 -56.93 32.84
CA LYS A 809 31.24 -58.32 33.13
C LYS A 809 29.94 -58.72 32.43
N SER A 810 28.99 -57.80 32.31
CA SER A 810 27.77 -57.98 31.51
C SER A 810 27.40 -56.67 30.80
N LEU A 811 26.75 -56.80 29.65
CA LEU A 811 26.46 -55.70 28.74
C LEU A 811 25.08 -55.89 28.08
N LEU A 812 24.32 -54.81 28.01
CA LEU A 812 23.07 -54.72 27.25
C LEU A 812 23.13 -53.49 26.36
N ALA A 813 22.98 -53.65 25.04
CA ALA A 813 22.97 -52.54 24.10
C ALA A 813 21.78 -52.61 23.15
N ILE A 814 21.16 -51.46 22.90
CA ILE A 814 19.98 -51.32 22.04
C ILE A 814 20.19 -50.14 21.07
N PRO A 815 20.00 -50.35 19.76
CA PRO A 815 20.10 -49.29 18.78
C PRO A 815 18.85 -48.40 18.80
N ILE A 816 19.04 -47.13 18.46
CA ILE A 816 18.02 -46.10 18.32
C ILE A 816 18.10 -45.59 16.89
N TYR A 817 16.94 -45.52 16.24
CA TYR A 817 16.80 -45.07 14.86
C TYR A 817 15.95 -43.80 14.82
N PRO A 818 16.54 -42.61 15.03
CA PRO A 818 15.88 -41.35 14.73
C PRO A 818 15.65 -41.19 13.22
N ASN A 819 14.60 -40.48 12.82
CA ASN A 819 14.25 -40.25 11.41
C ASN A 819 15.30 -39.44 10.63
N SER A 820 16.25 -38.83 11.34
CA SER A 820 17.38 -38.10 10.77
C SER A 820 18.46 -38.97 10.09
N GLY A 821 18.39 -40.30 10.20
CA GLY A 821 19.27 -41.24 9.46
C GLY A 821 20.59 -41.61 10.14
N GLU A 822 20.96 -40.97 11.25
CA GLU A 822 22.10 -41.37 12.09
C GLU A 822 21.66 -42.42 13.12
N VAL A 823 22.41 -43.51 13.33
CA VAL A 823 22.02 -44.57 14.28
C VAL A 823 22.66 -44.32 15.65
N GLY A 824 21.82 -44.13 16.67
CA GLY A 824 22.27 -44.03 18.06
C GLY A 824 22.31 -45.39 18.74
N VAL A 825 23.08 -45.55 19.81
CA VAL A 825 23.10 -46.78 20.61
C VAL A 825 23.17 -46.42 22.09
N ILE A 826 22.25 -46.99 22.88
CA ILE A 826 22.35 -46.98 24.34
C ILE A 826 23.05 -48.25 24.79
N VAL A 827 24.05 -48.11 25.66
CA VAL A 827 24.80 -49.22 26.25
C VAL A 827 24.73 -49.15 27.78
N CYS A 828 24.26 -50.24 28.37
CA CYS A 828 24.13 -50.47 29.80
C CYS A 828 25.14 -51.54 30.25
N GLU A 829 25.92 -51.27 31.30
CA GLU A 829 27.03 -52.12 31.72
C GLU A 829 27.07 -52.37 33.23
N HIS A 830 27.43 -53.60 33.62
CA HIS A 830 27.89 -53.93 34.97
C HIS A 830 29.36 -54.31 34.96
N ARG A 831 30.13 -53.77 35.92
CA ARG A 831 31.58 -53.99 36.03
C ARG A 831 31.98 -54.80 37.27
N LYS A 832 31.20 -54.72 38.35
CA LYS A 832 31.50 -55.44 39.59
C LYS A 832 30.95 -56.86 39.65
N ARG A 833 29.75 -57.09 39.11
CA ARG A 833 29.04 -58.38 39.17
C ARG A 833 28.64 -58.84 37.76
N GLN A 834 28.51 -60.15 37.61
CA GLN A 834 27.76 -60.76 36.52
C GLN A 834 26.27 -60.48 36.76
N HIS A 835 25.52 -60.15 35.71
CA HIS A 835 24.08 -59.85 35.80
C HIS A 835 23.38 -60.48 34.61
N THR A 836 22.37 -61.30 34.90
CA THR A 836 21.48 -61.90 33.90
C THR A 836 20.33 -60.94 33.66
N TRP A 837 20.30 -60.31 32.48
CA TRP A 837 19.28 -59.33 32.12
C TRP A 837 17.91 -60.00 32.02
N GLN A 838 16.92 -59.52 32.77
CA GLN A 838 15.56 -60.06 32.70
C GLN A 838 14.81 -59.54 31.46
N GLU A 839 13.78 -60.23 30.98
CA GLU A 839 12.98 -59.75 29.83
C GLU A 839 12.34 -58.39 30.12
N ASP A 840 11.83 -58.17 31.34
CA ASP A 840 11.27 -56.89 31.78
C ASP A 840 12.28 -55.72 31.71
N GLU A 841 13.56 -56.00 31.96
CA GLU A 841 14.65 -55.01 31.87
C GLU A 841 14.97 -54.64 30.42
N VAL A 842 14.90 -55.62 29.51
CA VAL A 842 15.09 -55.39 28.08
C VAL A 842 13.94 -54.59 27.49
N GLU A 843 12.68 -54.96 27.80
CA GLU A 843 11.47 -54.27 27.32
C GLU A 843 11.45 -52.81 27.81
N LEU A 844 11.79 -52.57 29.08
CA LEU A 844 11.89 -51.21 29.62
C LEU A 844 12.93 -50.36 28.88
N LEU A 845 14.08 -50.92 28.52
CA LEU A 845 15.12 -50.19 27.79
C LEU A 845 14.73 -49.91 26.33
N GLN A 846 14.01 -50.83 25.68
CA GLN A 846 13.45 -50.65 24.34
C GLN A 846 12.41 -49.52 24.32
N ASP A 847 11.47 -49.52 25.28
CA ASP A 847 10.48 -48.45 25.44
C ASP A 847 11.16 -47.08 25.57
N MET A 848 12.22 -47.00 26.38
CA MET A 848 12.96 -45.76 26.61
C MET A 848 13.76 -45.32 25.36
N ALA A 849 14.31 -46.28 24.60
CA ALA A 849 15.02 -46.03 23.36
C ALA A 849 14.10 -45.42 22.29
N GLU A 850 12.88 -45.92 22.13
CA GLU A 850 11.87 -45.35 21.21
C GLU A 850 11.47 -43.93 21.59
N GLN A 851 11.22 -43.67 22.88
CA GLN A 851 10.87 -42.32 23.35
C GLN A 851 12.02 -41.33 23.15
N LEU A 852 13.27 -41.79 23.27
CA LEU A 852 14.45 -40.97 23.01
C LEU A 852 14.57 -40.62 21.52
N ALA A 853 14.26 -41.56 20.62
CA ALA A 853 14.28 -41.34 19.17
C ALA A 853 13.36 -40.16 18.79
N ILE A 854 12.12 -40.19 19.29
CA ILE A 854 11.11 -39.15 19.05
C ILE A 854 11.57 -37.79 19.60
N ALA A 855 12.15 -37.78 20.81
CA ALA A 855 12.63 -36.54 21.43
C ALA A 855 13.82 -35.91 20.65
N ILE A 856 14.72 -36.73 20.12
CA ILE A 856 15.84 -36.27 19.29
C ILE A 856 15.33 -35.65 17.98
N ASP A 857 14.35 -36.28 17.33
CA ASP A 857 13.76 -35.76 16.09
C ASP A 857 13.02 -34.42 16.33
N HIS A 858 12.27 -34.31 17.43
CA HIS A 858 11.59 -33.08 17.83
C HIS A 858 12.57 -31.92 18.09
N ALA A 859 13.67 -32.18 18.80
CA ALA A 859 14.69 -31.15 19.06
C ALA A 859 15.32 -30.63 17.76
N ARG A 860 15.60 -31.52 16.79
CA ARG A 860 16.14 -31.14 15.47
C ARG A 860 15.13 -30.36 14.62
N LEU A 861 13.87 -30.79 14.60
CA LEU A 861 12.79 -30.06 13.92
C LEU A 861 12.61 -28.65 14.47
N TYR A 862 12.66 -28.50 15.79
CA TYR A 862 12.58 -27.21 16.47
C TYR A 862 13.75 -26.29 16.10
N GLU A 863 14.98 -26.80 16.08
CA GLU A 863 16.16 -26.03 15.68
C GLU A 863 16.09 -25.56 14.22
N LYS A 864 15.63 -26.42 13.31
CA LYS A 864 15.40 -26.08 11.90
C LYS A 864 14.31 -25.01 11.74
N SER A 865 13.20 -25.14 12.46
CA SER A 865 12.12 -24.14 12.48
C SER A 865 12.60 -22.78 12.99
N ARG A 866 13.39 -22.77 14.08
CA ARG A 866 13.97 -21.54 14.64
C ARG A 866 14.89 -20.83 13.66
N LEU A 867 15.74 -21.57 12.94
CA LEU A 867 16.62 -21.00 11.92
C LEU A 867 15.82 -20.43 10.74
N ALA A 868 14.79 -21.14 10.28
CA ALA A 868 13.92 -20.66 9.21
C ALA A 868 13.15 -19.39 9.61
N ALA A 869 12.63 -19.33 10.85
CA ALA A 869 11.96 -18.16 11.39
C ALA A 869 12.90 -16.94 11.48
N ALA A 870 14.16 -17.14 11.90
CA ALA A 870 15.15 -16.07 11.96
C ALA A 870 15.47 -15.49 10.58
N VAL A 871 15.61 -16.33 9.55
CA VAL A 871 15.82 -15.90 8.16
C VAL A 871 14.59 -15.17 7.62
N ALA A 872 13.39 -15.69 7.86
CA ALA A 872 12.14 -15.04 7.46
C ALA A 872 11.97 -13.65 8.12
N HIS A 873 12.32 -13.52 9.41
CA HIS A 873 12.30 -12.24 10.11
C HIS A 873 13.32 -11.23 9.55
N ALA A 874 14.53 -11.68 9.19
CA ALA A 874 15.52 -10.81 8.55
C ALA A 874 15.03 -10.30 7.19
N HIS A 875 14.50 -11.20 6.34
CA HIS A 875 13.93 -10.83 5.05
C HIS A 875 12.72 -9.89 5.18
N ALA A 876 11.84 -10.13 6.18
CA ALA A 876 10.70 -9.25 6.43
C ALA A 876 11.13 -7.84 6.83
N ALA A 877 12.20 -7.70 7.63
CA ALA A 877 12.74 -6.40 8.01
C ALA A 877 13.33 -5.63 6.81
N GLU A 878 14.09 -6.31 5.94
CA GLU A 878 14.63 -5.72 4.70
C GLU A 878 13.50 -5.29 3.75
N MET A 879 12.48 -6.14 3.60
CA MET A 879 11.32 -5.85 2.75
C MET A 879 10.48 -4.68 3.29
N GLN A 880 10.34 -4.57 4.62
CA GLN A 880 9.66 -3.45 5.27
C GLN A 880 10.41 -2.13 5.05
N GLN A 881 11.74 -2.14 5.12
CA GLN A 881 12.56 -0.96 4.83
C GLN A 881 12.43 -0.54 3.36
N ALA A 882 12.53 -1.49 2.41
CA ALA A 882 12.35 -1.22 0.99
C ALA A 882 10.93 -0.68 0.67
N LEU A 883 9.89 -1.21 1.32
CA LEU A 883 8.52 -0.73 1.18
C LEU A 883 8.36 0.71 1.68
N GLN A 884 9.06 1.08 2.76
CA GLN A 884 9.00 2.42 3.34
C GLN A 884 9.72 3.45 2.45
N GLU A 885 10.87 3.08 1.87
CA GLU A 885 11.58 3.88 0.87
C GLU A 885 10.74 4.06 -0.42
N LEU A 886 10.10 2.99 -0.89
CA LEU A 886 9.26 3.04 -2.08
C LEU A 886 8.00 3.90 -1.88
N LYS A 887 7.35 3.80 -0.70
CA LYS A 887 6.22 4.67 -0.34
C LYS A 887 6.61 6.14 -0.25
N GLN A 888 7.78 6.46 0.31
CA GLN A 888 8.29 7.84 0.33
C GLN A 888 8.55 8.37 -1.09
N THR A 889 9.18 7.54 -1.93
CA THR A 889 9.48 7.89 -3.33
C THR A 889 8.20 8.11 -4.14
N GLN A 890 7.20 7.23 -3.97
CA GLN A 890 5.90 7.35 -4.64
C GLN A 890 5.13 8.59 -4.17
N ALA A 891 5.15 8.92 -2.88
CA ALA A 891 4.52 10.13 -2.36
C ALA A 891 5.17 11.41 -2.92
N GLN A 892 6.50 11.42 -3.08
CA GLN A 892 7.23 12.52 -3.72
C GLN A 892 6.89 12.65 -5.21
N LEU A 893 6.80 11.54 -5.94
CA LEU A 893 6.42 11.53 -7.36
C LEU A 893 4.98 12.00 -7.57
N ILE A 894 4.03 11.53 -6.77
CA ILE A 894 2.62 11.96 -6.83
C ILE A 894 2.49 13.45 -6.51
N GLN A 895 3.25 13.98 -5.54
CA GLN A 895 3.25 15.43 -5.27
C GLN A 895 3.87 16.24 -6.41
N SER A 896 4.97 15.76 -6.99
CA SER A 896 5.61 16.35 -8.18
C SER A 896 4.65 16.41 -9.36
N GLU A 897 3.94 15.31 -9.64
CA GLU A 897 3.00 15.19 -10.74
C GLU A 897 1.72 16.02 -10.51
N LYS A 898 1.18 16.03 -9.29
CA LYS A 898 0.04 16.89 -8.93
C LYS A 898 0.39 18.38 -8.99
N MET A 899 1.58 18.78 -8.57
CA MET A 899 2.04 20.18 -8.66
C MET A 899 2.34 20.59 -10.11
N SER A 900 2.88 19.69 -10.93
CA SER A 900 3.16 19.92 -12.35
C SER A 900 1.88 20.04 -13.17
N SER A 901 0.93 19.12 -12.99
CA SER A 901 -0.38 19.16 -13.66
C SER A 901 -1.23 20.34 -13.21
N LEU A 902 -1.27 20.64 -11.91
CA LEU A 902 -1.96 21.82 -11.39
C LEU A 902 -1.28 23.12 -11.84
N GLY A 903 0.06 23.14 -11.93
CA GLY A 903 0.85 24.27 -12.44
C GLY A 903 0.61 24.56 -13.92
N LEU A 904 0.45 23.55 -14.76
CA LEU A 904 0.05 23.75 -16.15
C LEU A 904 -1.39 24.26 -16.28
N LEU A 905 -2.32 23.71 -15.47
CA LEU A 905 -3.73 24.08 -15.50
C LEU A 905 -3.96 25.51 -14.99
N VAL A 906 -3.29 25.90 -13.90
CA VAL A 906 -3.33 27.26 -13.34
C VAL A 906 -2.66 28.26 -14.28
N ALA A 907 -1.58 27.90 -14.97
CA ALA A 907 -0.96 28.74 -16.00
C ALA A 907 -1.89 28.95 -17.21
N GLY A 908 -2.58 27.90 -17.65
CA GLY A 908 -3.60 27.97 -18.71
C GLY A 908 -4.78 28.87 -18.34
N VAL A 909 -5.35 28.66 -17.15
CA VAL A 909 -6.46 29.48 -16.62
C VAL A 909 -6.02 30.94 -16.41
N ALA A 910 -4.80 31.18 -15.92
CA ALA A 910 -4.25 32.53 -15.79
C ALA A 910 -4.15 33.22 -17.16
N HIS A 911 -3.67 32.53 -18.19
CA HIS A 911 -3.61 33.06 -19.55
C HIS A 911 -5.01 33.36 -20.11
N GLU A 912 -5.98 32.46 -19.90
CA GLU A 912 -7.37 32.64 -20.34
C GLU A 912 -8.09 33.80 -19.64
N ILE A 913 -7.81 34.05 -18.36
CA ILE A 913 -8.37 35.21 -17.63
C ILE A 913 -7.69 36.52 -18.04
N ASN A 914 -6.38 36.48 -18.34
CA ASN A 914 -5.64 37.69 -18.71
C ASN A 914 -6.15 38.33 -20.01
N ASN A 915 -6.61 37.51 -20.96
CA ASN A 915 -7.12 37.97 -22.26
C ASN A 915 -8.36 38.89 -22.16
N PRO A 916 -9.49 38.47 -21.55
CA PRO A 916 -10.66 39.33 -21.37
C PRO A 916 -10.38 40.50 -20.43
N VAL A 917 -9.50 40.35 -19.42
CA VAL A 917 -9.16 41.44 -18.50
C VAL A 917 -8.36 42.54 -19.21
N ASN A 918 -7.38 42.18 -20.05
CA ASN A 918 -6.64 43.14 -20.87
C ASN A 918 -7.58 43.87 -21.85
N PHE A 919 -8.55 43.16 -22.42
CA PHE A 919 -9.58 43.74 -23.29
C PHE A 919 -10.45 44.75 -22.52
N ILE A 920 -10.94 44.40 -21.33
CA ILE A 920 -11.74 45.30 -20.48
C ILE A 920 -10.92 46.53 -20.07
N HIS A 921 -9.70 46.34 -19.60
CA HIS A 921 -8.83 47.44 -19.17
C HIS A 921 -8.49 48.40 -20.32
N GLY A 922 -8.21 47.86 -21.51
CA GLY A 922 -7.98 48.68 -22.71
C GLY A 922 -9.19 49.51 -23.12
N ASN A 923 -10.39 48.92 -23.03
CA ASN A 923 -11.63 49.59 -23.43
C ASN A 923 -12.14 50.62 -22.41
N ILE A 924 -11.91 50.40 -21.11
CA ILE A 924 -12.31 51.34 -20.05
C ILE A 924 -11.68 52.72 -20.25
N SER A 925 -10.46 52.81 -20.79
CA SER A 925 -9.82 54.10 -21.09
C SER A 925 -10.61 54.90 -22.13
N TYR A 926 -11.06 54.24 -23.20
CA TYR A 926 -11.87 54.89 -24.25
C TYR A 926 -13.27 55.25 -23.75
N VAL A 927 -13.93 54.35 -23.01
CA VAL A 927 -15.24 54.61 -22.41
C VAL A 927 -15.16 55.81 -21.46
N ARG A 928 -14.13 55.89 -20.61
CA ARG A 928 -13.90 57.04 -19.72
C ARG A 928 -13.80 58.35 -20.52
N GLN A 929 -13.09 58.32 -21.65
CA GLN A 929 -12.91 59.50 -22.48
C GLN A 929 -14.20 59.91 -23.19
N TYR A 930 -14.94 58.96 -23.79
CA TYR A 930 -16.24 59.24 -24.42
C TYR A 930 -17.27 59.75 -23.41
N THR A 931 -17.31 59.18 -22.21
CA THR A 931 -18.17 59.65 -21.13
C THR A 931 -17.80 61.07 -20.72
N HIS A 932 -16.52 61.39 -20.58
CA HIS A 932 -16.07 62.74 -20.25
C HIS A 932 -16.45 63.75 -21.36
N ASP A 933 -16.24 63.39 -22.63
CA ASP A 933 -16.56 64.26 -23.77
C ASP A 933 -18.07 64.49 -23.90
N LEU A 934 -18.90 63.46 -23.68
CA LEU A 934 -20.36 63.56 -23.68
C LEU A 934 -20.87 64.42 -22.51
N LEU A 935 -20.38 64.20 -21.29
CA LEU A 935 -20.74 65.01 -20.13
C LEU A 935 -20.32 66.47 -20.31
N ARG A 936 -19.15 66.70 -20.92
CA ARG A 936 -18.68 68.06 -21.25
C ARG A 936 -19.56 68.74 -22.28
N LEU A 937 -20.00 68.02 -23.31
CA LEU A 937 -20.93 68.53 -24.32
C LEU A 937 -22.30 68.87 -23.71
N LEU A 938 -22.81 68.01 -22.81
CA LEU A 938 -24.03 68.27 -22.05
C LEU A 938 -23.90 69.49 -21.13
N CYS A 939 -22.78 69.64 -20.43
CA CYS A 939 -22.51 70.83 -19.61
C CYS A 939 -22.47 72.11 -20.46
N LEU A 940 -21.82 72.07 -21.64
CA LEU A 940 -21.80 73.21 -22.57
C LEU A 940 -23.21 73.54 -23.10
N TYR A 941 -24.02 72.52 -23.39
CA TYR A 941 -25.42 72.71 -23.80
C TYR A 941 -26.24 73.41 -22.70
N GLN A 942 -26.13 72.96 -21.44
CA GLN A 942 -26.80 73.61 -20.29
C GLN A 942 -26.33 75.05 -20.06
N GLN A 943 -25.04 75.35 -20.28
CA GLN A 943 -24.50 76.70 -20.15
C GLN A 943 -25.04 77.67 -21.21
N HIS A 944 -25.20 77.21 -22.45
CA HIS A 944 -25.68 78.05 -23.56
C HIS A 944 -27.21 78.11 -23.67
N TYR A 945 -27.94 77.10 -23.16
CA TYR A 945 -29.40 77.03 -23.14
C TYR A 945 -29.95 76.72 -21.73
N PRO A 946 -29.94 77.72 -20.82
CA PRO A 946 -30.38 77.53 -19.43
C PRO A 946 -31.90 77.35 -19.25
N GLN A 947 -32.70 77.60 -20.30
CA GLN A 947 -34.13 77.25 -20.36
C GLN A 947 -34.38 76.33 -21.56
N PRO A 948 -34.12 75.01 -21.44
CA PRO A 948 -34.41 74.06 -22.50
C PRO A 948 -35.93 73.90 -22.68
N ALA A 949 -36.35 73.38 -23.84
CA ALA A 949 -37.76 73.09 -24.10
C ALA A 949 -38.32 72.06 -23.09
N ASP A 950 -39.62 72.16 -22.78
CA ASP A 950 -40.29 71.36 -21.73
C ASP A 950 -40.00 69.85 -21.83
N ASP A 951 -39.97 69.31 -23.06
CA ASP A 951 -39.68 67.88 -23.32
C ASP A 951 -38.27 67.46 -22.86
N ILE A 952 -37.28 68.34 -23.06
CA ILE A 952 -35.88 68.11 -22.65
C ILE A 952 -35.76 68.27 -21.13
N GLN A 953 -36.50 69.22 -20.54
CA GLN A 953 -36.48 69.46 -19.11
C GLN A 953 -37.13 68.29 -18.33
N GLN A 954 -38.23 67.73 -18.84
CA GLN A 954 -38.84 66.52 -18.29
C GLN A 954 -37.89 65.32 -18.36
N LEU A 955 -37.23 65.10 -19.50
CA LEU A 955 -36.29 64.00 -19.67
C LEU A 955 -35.04 64.16 -18.79
N SER A 956 -34.50 65.37 -18.68
CA SER A 956 -33.34 65.68 -17.82
C SER A 956 -33.65 65.43 -16.34
N THR A 957 -34.88 65.75 -15.90
CA THR A 957 -35.31 65.52 -14.51
C THR A 957 -35.57 64.04 -14.26
N ALA A 958 -36.11 63.31 -15.23
CA ALA A 958 -36.34 61.87 -15.15
C ALA A 958 -35.04 61.06 -15.13
N LEU A 959 -33.98 61.53 -15.79
CA LEU A 959 -32.67 60.88 -15.84
C LEU A 959 -31.76 61.20 -14.64
N ASP A 960 -32.13 62.16 -13.79
CA ASP A 960 -31.30 62.66 -12.69
C ASP A 960 -29.85 62.99 -13.12
N LEU A 961 -29.76 63.93 -14.06
CA LEU A 961 -28.54 64.21 -14.82
C LEU A 961 -27.39 64.74 -13.93
N GLU A 962 -27.71 65.40 -12.81
CA GLU A 962 -26.73 65.82 -11.80
C GLU A 962 -26.08 64.62 -11.12
N PHE A 963 -26.88 63.63 -10.68
CA PHE A 963 -26.37 62.41 -10.07
C PHE A 963 -25.50 61.60 -11.06
N LEU A 964 -25.94 61.45 -12.30
CA LEU A 964 -25.19 60.75 -13.35
C LEU A 964 -23.85 61.41 -13.66
N SER A 965 -23.79 62.75 -13.63
CA SER A 965 -22.55 63.49 -13.90
C SER A 965 -21.46 63.22 -12.84
N GLU A 966 -21.87 62.90 -11.61
CA GLU A 966 -20.94 62.56 -10.53
C GLU A 966 -20.64 61.07 -10.41
N ASP A 967 -21.64 60.20 -10.56
CA ASP A 967 -21.51 58.78 -10.24
C ASP A 967 -20.89 57.96 -11.38
N LEU A 968 -21.22 58.31 -12.63
CA LEU A 968 -20.73 57.58 -13.81
C LEU A 968 -19.18 57.59 -13.92
N PRO A 969 -18.48 58.72 -13.70
CA PRO A 969 -17.02 58.73 -13.65
C PRO A 969 -16.45 57.89 -12.49
N LYS A 970 -17.10 57.90 -11.31
CA LYS A 970 -16.69 57.12 -10.14
C LYS A 970 -16.84 55.61 -10.39
N ALA A 971 -17.94 55.19 -11.02
CA ALA A 971 -18.19 53.81 -11.41
C ALA A 971 -17.13 53.31 -12.42
N ILE A 972 -16.80 54.10 -13.43
CA ILE A 972 -15.75 53.76 -14.41
C ILE A 972 -14.37 53.65 -13.75
N SER A 973 -14.04 54.56 -12.82
CA SER A 973 -12.78 54.49 -12.06
C SER A 973 -12.71 53.25 -11.15
N SER A 974 -13.83 52.86 -10.54
CA SER A 974 -13.94 51.63 -9.74
C SER A 974 -13.72 50.38 -10.59
N MET A 975 -14.34 50.32 -11.78
CA MET A 975 -14.14 49.23 -12.74
C MET A 975 -12.69 49.14 -13.25
N ALA A 976 -12.03 50.27 -13.50
CA ALA A 976 -10.62 50.31 -13.88
C ALA A 976 -9.71 49.72 -12.79
N MET A 977 -9.96 50.09 -11.54
CA MET A 977 -9.22 49.59 -10.38
C MET A 977 -9.45 48.09 -10.18
N GLY A 978 -10.69 47.62 -10.37
CA GLY A 978 -11.03 46.20 -10.34
C GLY A 978 -10.30 45.38 -11.42
N ALA A 979 -10.30 45.86 -12.67
CA ALA A 979 -9.62 45.20 -13.78
C ALA A 979 -8.10 45.14 -13.58
N SER A 980 -7.47 46.23 -13.16
CA SER A 980 -6.03 46.26 -12.85
C SER A 980 -5.67 45.29 -11.72
N ARG A 981 -6.54 45.16 -10.71
CA ARG A 981 -6.33 44.24 -9.59
C ARG A 981 -6.42 42.78 -10.01
N ILE A 982 -7.37 42.43 -10.87
CA ILE A 982 -7.47 41.08 -11.44
C ILE A 982 -6.22 40.77 -12.27
N GLN A 983 -5.73 41.73 -13.06
CA GLN A 983 -4.51 41.58 -13.86
C GLN A 983 -3.28 41.28 -12.98
N GLN A 984 -3.12 42.00 -11.86
CA GLN A 984 -2.02 41.77 -10.91
C GLN A 984 -2.10 40.39 -10.23
N ILE A 985 -3.30 39.95 -9.87
CA ILE A 985 -3.54 38.61 -9.28
C ILE A 985 -3.21 37.53 -10.31
N VAL A 986 -3.66 37.68 -11.55
CA VAL A 986 -3.42 36.73 -12.64
C VAL A 986 -1.93 36.66 -13.02
N GLN A 987 -1.23 37.80 -13.05
CA GLN A 987 0.23 37.84 -13.26
C GLN A 987 0.99 37.15 -12.12
N SER A 988 0.54 37.32 -10.87
CA SER A 988 1.16 36.69 -9.70
C SER A 988 0.89 35.18 -9.65
N LEU A 989 -0.31 34.74 -10.01
CA LEU A 989 -0.66 33.33 -10.21
C LEU A 989 0.20 32.70 -11.32
N GLY A 990 0.38 33.41 -12.44
CA GLY A 990 1.25 32.96 -13.53
C GLY A 990 2.72 32.78 -13.13
N LYS A 991 3.26 33.69 -12.31
CA LYS A 991 4.63 33.56 -11.74
C LYS A 991 4.76 32.41 -10.74
N PHE A 992 3.71 32.13 -9.96
CA PHE A 992 3.66 31.04 -8.99
C PHE A 992 3.57 29.64 -9.65
N SER A 993 3.03 29.60 -10.88
CA SER A 993 2.63 28.38 -11.58
C SER A 993 3.61 27.89 -12.65
N ARG A 994 4.71 28.62 -12.90
CA ARG A 994 5.69 28.24 -13.94
C ARG A 994 6.48 26.98 -13.56
N VAL A 995 6.59 26.09 -14.54
CA VAL A 995 7.30 24.80 -14.51
C VAL A 995 8.83 24.95 -14.46
N ASP A 996 9.37 26.19 -14.48
CA ASP A 996 10.81 26.49 -14.43
C ASP A 996 11.51 26.09 -13.10
N GLY A 997 10.80 25.47 -12.15
CA GLY A 997 11.30 25.09 -10.82
C GLY A 997 12.26 23.89 -10.78
N ALA A 998 12.77 23.41 -11.92
CA ALA A 998 13.74 22.32 -11.99
C ALA A 998 15.20 22.78 -11.93
N GLU A 999 15.48 24.08 -12.08
CA GLU A 999 16.85 24.64 -12.10
C GLU A 999 17.02 25.78 -11.08
N MET A 1000 18.16 25.82 -10.41
CA MET A 1000 18.57 26.93 -9.54
C MET A 1000 18.91 28.14 -10.42
N LYS A 1001 18.34 29.31 -10.10
CA LYS A 1001 18.64 30.57 -10.83
C LYS A 1001 18.86 31.74 -9.86
N PRO A 1002 19.73 32.70 -10.20
CA PRO A 1002 19.94 33.90 -9.38
C PRO A 1002 18.64 34.70 -9.31
N THR A 1003 18.05 34.80 -8.13
CA THR A 1003 16.71 35.37 -7.95
C THR A 1003 16.69 36.39 -6.81
N ASN A 1004 15.87 37.43 -6.97
CA ASN A 1004 15.59 38.39 -5.91
C ASN A 1004 14.49 37.84 -4.98
N LEU A 1005 14.85 37.57 -3.72
CA LEU A 1005 13.91 37.01 -2.73
C LEU A 1005 12.77 37.97 -2.35
N HIS A 1006 12.96 39.28 -2.47
CA HIS A 1006 11.89 40.26 -2.18
C HIS A 1006 10.73 40.14 -3.17
N GLU A 1007 11.00 39.84 -4.45
CA GLU A 1007 9.94 39.63 -5.43
C GLU A 1007 9.05 38.43 -5.09
N GLY A 1008 9.65 37.37 -4.56
CA GLY A 1008 8.93 36.18 -4.11
C GLY A 1008 8.04 36.44 -2.88
N LEU A 1009 8.59 37.14 -1.89
CA LEU A 1009 7.85 37.57 -0.69
C LEU A 1009 6.68 38.49 -1.04
N ASP A 1010 6.90 39.46 -1.92
CA ASP A 1010 5.86 40.42 -2.32
C ASP A 1010 4.75 39.76 -3.15
N SER A 1011 5.10 38.81 -4.01
CA SER A 1011 4.14 38.02 -4.79
C SER A 1011 3.24 37.19 -3.86
N THR A 1012 3.82 36.52 -2.86
CA THR A 1012 3.09 35.74 -1.86
C THR A 1012 2.15 36.62 -1.01
N LEU A 1013 2.62 37.79 -0.58
CA LEU A 1013 1.79 38.74 0.18
C LEU A 1013 0.63 39.30 -0.64
N LEU A 1014 0.82 39.50 -1.95
CA LEU A 1014 -0.26 39.95 -2.84
C LEU A 1014 -1.37 38.90 -2.96
N ILE A 1015 -1.02 37.62 -3.04
CA ILE A 1015 -1.97 36.49 -3.05
C ILE A 1015 -2.76 36.46 -1.73
N LEU A 1016 -2.09 36.67 -0.59
CA LEU A 1016 -2.71 36.65 0.74
C LEU A 1016 -3.45 37.94 1.13
N GLN A 1017 -3.46 38.96 0.28
CA GLN A 1017 -3.99 40.29 0.59
C GLN A 1017 -5.46 40.27 1.06
N ASN A 1018 -6.30 39.37 0.52
CA ASN A 1018 -7.70 39.26 0.95
C ASN A 1018 -7.87 38.64 2.35
N ARG A 1019 -6.90 37.86 2.82
CA ARG A 1019 -6.90 37.34 4.20
C ARG A 1019 -6.39 38.38 5.21
N LEU A 1020 -5.56 39.33 4.77
CA LEU A 1020 -5.02 40.40 5.62
C LEU A 1020 -6.02 41.55 5.88
N LYS A 1021 -7.05 41.72 5.02
CA LYS A 1021 -8.05 42.79 5.15
C LYS A 1021 -9.04 42.55 6.30
N PRO A 1022 -9.59 43.62 6.91
CA PRO A 1022 -10.63 43.50 7.93
C PRO A 1022 -11.86 42.73 7.39
N LYS A 1023 -12.39 41.79 8.17
CA LYS A 1023 -13.59 41.02 7.83
C LYS A 1023 -14.66 41.22 8.90
N ALA A 1024 -15.89 41.55 8.50
CA ALA A 1024 -17.04 41.49 9.39
C ALA A 1024 -17.56 40.05 9.38
N VAL A 1025 -17.47 39.35 10.50
CA VAL A 1025 -17.99 37.98 10.64
C VAL A 1025 -19.10 38.01 11.68
N SER A 1026 -20.30 37.60 11.27
CA SER A 1026 -21.46 37.48 12.17
C SER A 1026 -21.48 36.07 12.74
N VAL A 1027 -21.18 35.94 14.03
CA VAL A 1027 -21.28 34.66 14.76
C VAL A 1027 -22.24 34.88 15.93
N ALA A 1028 -23.30 34.07 15.99
CA ALA A 1028 -24.30 34.07 17.07
C ALA A 1028 -24.95 35.45 17.37
N GLY A 1029 -25.22 36.26 16.34
CA GLY A 1029 -25.99 37.50 16.47
C GLY A 1029 -25.22 38.71 17.05
N LYS A 1030 -23.89 38.63 17.22
CA LYS A 1030 -23.01 39.77 17.47
C LYS A 1030 -22.07 39.98 16.28
N GLU A 1031 -22.04 41.19 15.73
CA GLU A 1031 -21.03 41.59 14.75
C GLU A 1031 -19.67 41.67 15.43
N ILE A 1032 -18.78 40.74 15.11
CA ILE A 1032 -17.36 40.82 15.48
C ILE A 1032 -16.61 41.30 14.23
N VAL A 1033 -16.12 42.54 14.29
CA VAL A 1033 -15.26 43.10 13.24
C VAL A 1033 -13.84 42.58 13.51
N HIS A 1034 -13.32 41.68 12.68
CA HIS A 1034 -11.90 41.31 12.74
C HIS A 1034 -11.07 42.52 12.30
N PRO A 1035 -10.21 43.09 13.17
CA PRO A 1035 -9.28 44.12 12.76
C PRO A 1035 -8.27 43.51 11.77
N GLY A 1036 -8.03 44.19 10.65
CA GLY A 1036 -7.08 43.70 9.63
C GLY A 1036 -5.67 43.50 10.20
N ILE A 1037 -4.93 42.55 9.62
CA ILE A 1037 -3.56 42.22 10.02
C ILE A 1037 -2.60 43.19 9.35
N GLU A 1038 -1.77 43.88 10.12
CA GLU A 1038 -0.78 44.84 9.63
C GLU A 1038 0.53 44.12 9.31
N VAL A 1039 1.05 44.25 8.08
CA VAL A 1039 2.34 43.67 7.67
C VAL A 1039 3.40 44.78 7.64
N VAL A 1040 4.45 44.63 8.44
CA VAL A 1040 5.61 45.54 8.52
C VAL A 1040 6.79 44.90 7.77
N LYS A 1041 7.32 45.59 6.76
CA LYS A 1041 8.42 45.12 5.92
C LYS A 1041 9.69 45.93 6.20
N GLU A 1042 10.76 45.24 6.59
CA GLU A 1042 12.10 45.79 6.78
C GLU A 1042 13.06 45.05 5.85
N TYR A 1043 13.12 45.50 4.60
CA TYR A 1043 13.97 44.89 3.59
C TYR A 1043 15.37 45.52 3.60
N GLY A 1044 16.38 44.71 3.91
CA GLY A 1044 17.79 45.07 3.73
C GLY A 1044 18.23 44.91 2.28
N ASP A 1045 19.41 45.42 1.93
CA ASP A 1045 19.98 45.27 0.58
C ASP A 1045 20.51 43.84 0.40
N LEU A 1046 19.83 43.02 -0.41
CA LEU A 1046 20.15 41.61 -0.59
C LEU A 1046 20.80 41.35 -1.95
N PRO A 1047 21.88 40.54 -2.01
CA PRO A 1047 22.38 40.02 -3.28
C PRO A 1047 21.38 39.03 -3.91
N LEU A 1048 21.52 38.79 -5.22
CA LEU A 1048 20.78 37.73 -5.92
C LEU A 1048 21.18 36.37 -5.35
N VAL A 1049 20.19 35.56 -4.98
CA VAL A 1049 20.40 34.24 -4.36
C VAL A 1049 20.08 33.16 -5.39
N ASP A 1050 21.02 32.23 -5.60
CA ASP A 1050 20.76 31.03 -6.40
C ASP A 1050 19.74 30.15 -5.66
N CYS A 1051 18.52 30.05 -6.19
CA CYS A 1051 17.45 29.27 -5.58
C CYS A 1051 16.47 28.71 -6.62
N TYR A 1052 15.63 27.76 -6.18
CA TYR A 1052 14.45 27.29 -6.90
C TYR A 1052 13.26 28.21 -6.54
N PRO A 1053 12.87 29.17 -7.41
CA PRO A 1053 11.95 30.24 -7.01
C PRO A 1053 10.56 29.73 -6.60
N GLY A 1054 10.04 28.73 -7.31
CA GLY A 1054 8.74 28.12 -7.00
C GLY A 1054 8.71 27.42 -5.64
N GLN A 1055 9.79 26.71 -5.29
CA GLN A 1055 9.87 25.98 -4.02
C GLN A 1055 10.06 26.95 -2.83
N LEU A 1056 10.86 28.02 -2.99
CA LEU A 1056 10.98 29.03 -1.93
C LEU A 1056 9.69 29.84 -1.75
N ASN A 1057 8.96 30.15 -2.83
CA ASN A 1057 7.64 30.80 -2.70
C ASN A 1057 6.65 29.91 -1.93
N GLN A 1058 6.71 28.58 -2.09
CA GLN A 1058 5.93 27.64 -1.29
C GLN A 1058 6.32 27.70 0.20
N VAL A 1059 7.61 27.83 0.52
CA VAL A 1059 8.07 28.04 1.92
C VAL A 1059 7.48 29.32 2.51
N PHE A 1060 7.55 30.44 1.79
CA PHE A 1060 6.97 31.70 2.24
C PHE A 1060 5.46 31.61 2.43
N MET A 1061 4.74 30.96 1.51
CA MET A 1061 3.29 30.79 1.58
C MET A 1061 2.88 29.97 2.81
N ASN A 1062 3.58 28.87 3.10
CA ASN A 1062 3.29 28.02 4.25
C ASN A 1062 3.51 28.78 5.57
N ILE A 1063 4.62 29.50 5.70
CA ILE A 1063 4.95 30.24 6.92
C ILE A 1063 3.98 31.41 7.13
N LEU A 1064 3.66 32.19 6.08
CA LEU A 1064 2.74 33.32 6.17
C LEU A 1064 1.30 32.89 6.42
N CYS A 1065 0.83 31.79 5.82
CA CYS A 1065 -0.49 31.23 6.13
C CYS A 1065 -0.61 30.81 7.60
N ASN A 1066 0.41 30.12 8.13
CA ASN A 1066 0.41 29.72 9.54
C ASN A 1066 0.45 30.92 10.49
N ALA A 1067 1.20 31.97 10.14
CA ALA A 1067 1.20 33.23 10.90
C ALA A 1067 -0.18 33.91 10.90
N ILE A 1068 -0.88 33.95 9.76
CA ILE A 1068 -2.24 34.50 9.66
C ILE A 1068 -3.23 33.67 10.49
N ASP A 1069 -3.20 32.34 10.37
CA ASP A 1069 -4.09 31.44 11.11
C ASP A 1069 -3.89 31.60 12.63
N ALA A 1070 -2.64 31.64 13.10
CA ALA A 1070 -2.31 31.82 14.51
C ALA A 1070 -2.75 33.18 15.08
N ILE A 1071 -2.78 34.22 14.25
CA ILE A 1071 -3.33 35.54 14.62
C ILE A 1071 -4.86 35.49 14.63
N GLU A 1072 -5.49 34.88 13.63
CA GLU A 1072 -6.96 34.74 13.53
C GLU A 1072 -7.54 34.00 14.75
N GLU A 1073 -6.85 32.97 15.25
CA GLU A 1073 -7.23 32.22 16.47
C GLU A 1073 -6.99 33.00 17.78
N SER A 1074 -6.05 33.96 17.79
CA SER A 1074 -5.67 34.72 19.00
C SER A 1074 -6.57 35.93 19.31
N LEU A 1075 -7.44 36.36 18.39
CA LEU A 1075 -8.03 37.70 18.33
C LEU A 1075 -9.16 38.00 19.33
N VAL A 1076 -8.99 37.63 20.60
CA VAL A 1076 -9.85 38.09 21.70
C VAL A 1076 -9.36 39.44 22.29
N GLN A 1077 -8.10 39.89 22.04
CA GLN A 1077 -7.54 41.07 22.75
C GLN A 1077 -6.53 42.01 22.01
N GLY A 1078 -6.37 42.04 20.67
CA GLY A 1078 -5.38 42.97 20.06
C GLY A 1078 -5.41 43.17 18.54
N LYS A 1079 -4.54 44.04 18.00
CA LYS A 1079 -4.30 44.16 16.54
C LYS A 1079 -3.22 43.15 16.12
N GLY A 1080 -3.53 42.30 15.15
CA GLY A 1080 -2.57 41.35 14.57
C GLY A 1080 -1.48 42.03 13.75
N LYS A 1081 -0.22 41.65 13.95
CA LYS A 1081 0.94 42.19 13.22
C LYS A 1081 1.87 41.08 12.76
N ILE A 1082 2.37 41.19 11.54
CA ILE A 1082 3.42 40.33 10.97
C ILE A 1082 4.61 41.21 10.58
N TRP A 1083 5.80 40.87 11.06
CA TRP A 1083 7.06 41.53 10.71
C TRP A 1083 7.88 40.65 9.78
N ILE A 1084 8.36 41.22 8.68
CA ILE A 1084 9.28 40.56 7.74
C ILE A 1084 10.56 41.38 7.70
N HIS A 1085 11.64 40.78 8.18
CA HIS A 1085 12.97 41.39 8.21
C HIS A 1085 13.92 40.58 7.32
N THR A 1086 14.71 41.25 6.50
CA THR A 1086 15.73 40.58 5.67
C THR A 1086 17.09 41.25 5.81
N GLU A 1087 18.13 40.44 5.96
CA GLU A 1087 19.51 40.91 6.12
C GLU A 1087 20.49 40.01 5.36
N ALA A 1088 21.51 40.61 4.74
CA ALA A 1088 22.65 39.89 4.19
C ALA A 1088 23.78 39.87 5.23
N THR A 1089 24.28 38.69 5.55
CA THR A 1089 25.40 38.52 6.47
C THR A 1089 26.75 38.59 5.73
N PRO A 1090 27.84 39.00 6.41
CA PRO A 1090 29.18 39.11 5.80
C PRO A 1090 29.74 37.79 5.24
N THR A 1091 29.17 36.66 5.63
CA THR A 1091 29.63 35.30 5.31
C THR A 1091 28.99 34.71 4.04
N ASN A 1092 28.39 35.54 3.17
CA ASN A 1092 27.72 35.10 1.93
C ASN A 1092 26.40 34.33 2.17
N TRP A 1093 25.68 34.67 3.25
CA TRP A 1093 24.36 34.13 3.57
C TRP A 1093 23.32 35.24 3.68
N VAL A 1094 22.10 34.94 3.25
CA VAL A 1094 20.93 35.79 3.37
C VAL A 1094 20.00 35.22 4.43
N THR A 1095 19.53 36.08 5.33
CA THR A 1095 18.55 35.71 6.36
C THR A 1095 17.23 36.40 6.09
N VAL A 1096 16.14 35.62 6.06
CA VAL A 1096 14.76 36.09 6.04
C VAL A 1096 14.08 35.69 7.35
N ARG A 1097 13.64 36.67 8.13
CA ARG A 1097 12.93 36.46 9.40
C ARG A 1097 11.48 36.90 9.26
N ILE A 1098 10.54 36.00 9.54
CA ILE A 1098 9.10 36.25 9.53
C ILE A 1098 8.58 36.03 10.95
N THR A 1099 8.01 37.06 11.55
CA THR A 1099 7.54 37.03 12.96
C THR A 1099 6.09 37.45 13.05
N ASP A 1100 5.29 36.72 13.82
CA ASP A 1100 3.90 37.04 14.17
C ASP A 1100 3.74 37.32 15.67
N ASN A 1101 2.61 37.93 16.04
CA ASN A 1101 2.20 38.13 17.43
C ASN A 1101 0.99 37.25 17.84
N GLY A 1102 0.84 36.07 17.25
CA GLY A 1102 -0.25 35.14 17.54
C GLY A 1102 -0.07 34.35 18.85
N LEU A 1103 -0.79 33.23 18.98
CA LEU A 1103 -0.82 32.41 20.21
C LEU A 1103 0.53 31.81 20.61
N GLY A 1104 1.48 31.68 19.68
CA GLY A 1104 2.75 30.97 19.92
C GLY A 1104 2.56 29.46 20.23
N MET A 1105 3.66 28.75 20.45
CA MET A 1105 3.68 27.29 20.61
C MET A 1105 4.43 26.85 21.87
N SER A 1106 4.02 25.71 22.45
CA SER A 1106 4.75 25.07 23.55
C SER A 1106 6.06 24.44 23.07
N GLU A 1107 6.98 24.18 24.01
CA GLU A 1107 8.26 23.54 23.68
C GLU A 1107 8.09 22.11 23.12
N THR A 1108 7.04 21.40 23.52
CA THR A 1108 6.70 20.07 23.00
C THR A 1108 6.29 20.13 21.54
N VAL A 1109 5.39 21.05 21.19
CA VAL A 1109 4.94 21.28 19.80
C VAL A 1109 6.12 21.73 18.95
N ARG A 1110 6.93 22.69 19.43
CA ARG A 1110 8.11 23.23 18.71
C ARG A 1110 9.11 22.15 18.28
N LYS A 1111 9.27 21.07 19.05
CA LYS A 1111 10.18 19.97 18.71
C LYS A 1111 9.66 19.07 17.59
N GLN A 1112 8.34 19.05 17.36
CA GLN A 1112 7.67 18.16 16.42
C GLN A 1112 7.12 18.88 15.18
N ILE A 1113 7.20 20.21 15.09
CA ILE A 1113 6.61 21.00 13.98
C ILE A 1113 7.17 20.66 12.59
N PHE A 1114 8.36 20.06 12.51
CA PHE A 1114 8.98 19.64 11.27
C PHE A 1114 8.81 18.14 11.00
N ASP A 1115 8.18 17.40 11.92
CA ASP A 1115 7.89 15.98 11.74
C ASP A 1115 6.77 15.80 10.69
N PRO A 1116 6.93 14.89 9.71
CA PRO A 1116 5.88 14.62 8.73
C PRO A 1116 4.58 14.17 9.41
N PHE A 1117 3.45 14.71 8.95
CA PHE A 1117 2.08 14.41 9.43
C PHE A 1117 1.73 14.94 10.83
N PHE A 1118 2.64 15.67 11.49
CA PHE A 1118 2.32 16.35 12.73
C PHE A 1118 1.48 17.61 12.47
N THR A 1119 0.32 17.73 13.12
CA THR A 1119 -0.58 18.89 12.98
C THR A 1119 -1.24 19.23 14.32
N THR A 1120 -1.34 20.53 14.60
CA THR A 1120 -2.08 21.06 15.76
C THR A 1120 -3.56 21.37 15.44
N LYS A 1121 -3.96 21.22 14.16
CA LYS A 1121 -5.33 21.48 13.68
C LYS A 1121 -6.24 20.24 13.79
N PRO A 1122 -7.58 20.40 13.91
CA PRO A 1122 -8.53 19.29 13.98
C PRO A 1122 -8.44 18.34 12.77
N VAL A 1123 -8.83 17.08 12.97
CA VAL A 1123 -8.83 16.04 11.93
C VAL A 1123 -9.61 16.52 10.70
N GLY A 1124 -8.93 16.60 9.55
CA GLY A 1124 -9.49 17.05 8.27
C GLY A 1124 -9.18 18.50 7.86
N GLN A 1125 -8.58 19.33 8.74
CA GLN A 1125 -8.27 20.75 8.43
C GLN A 1125 -6.78 21.03 8.17
N GLY A 1126 -5.90 20.02 8.24
CA GLY A 1126 -4.48 20.16 7.92
C GLY A 1126 -3.83 18.83 7.64
N THR A 1127 -2.97 18.77 6.62
CA THR A 1127 -2.27 17.54 6.21
C THR A 1127 -1.05 17.22 7.06
N GLY A 1128 -0.58 18.16 7.90
CA GLY A 1128 0.64 18.02 8.70
C GLY A 1128 1.93 17.95 7.87
N LEU A 1129 1.89 18.26 6.57
CA LEU A 1129 3.04 18.14 5.66
C LEU A 1129 3.67 19.49 5.29
N GLY A 1130 2.99 20.61 5.53
CA GLY A 1130 3.43 21.92 5.03
C GLY A 1130 4.80 22.36 5.57
N LEU A 1131 4.98 22.31 6.90
CA LEU A 1131 6.23 22.74 7.54
C LEU A 1131 7.37 21.73 7.38
N SER A 1132 7.07 20.43 7.33
CA SER A 1132 8.07 19.39 7.03
C SER A 1132 8.62 19.53 5.61
N ILE A 1133 7.75 19.82 4.63
CA ILE A 1133 8.16 20.12 3.25
C ILE A 1133 8.98 21.42 3.21
N SER A 1134 8.59 22.45 3.96
CA SER A 1134 9.36 23.70 4.04
C SER A 1134 10.76 23.48 4.61
N TYR A 1135 10.91 22.60 5.60
CA TYR A 1135 12.21 22.20 6.15
C TYR A 1135 13.06 21.50 5.08
N GLN A 1136 12.50 20.51 4.38
CA GLN A 1136 13.20 19.78 3.30
C GLN A 1136 13.65 20.72 2.16
N ILE A 1137 12.78 21.66 1.76
CA ILE A 1137 13.14 22.62 0.71
C ILE A 1137 14.32 23.49 1.15
N VAL A 1138 14.29 24.05 2.36
CA VAL A 1138 15.35 24.96 2.82
C VAL A 1138 16.65 24.20 3.13
N VAL A 1139 16.58 23.09 3.86
CA VAL A 1139 17.76 22.37 4.38
C VAL A 1139 18.31 21.39 3.35
N ASP A 1140 17.47 20.53 2.75
CA ASP A 1140 17.95 19.45 1.89
C ASP A 1140 18.26 19.96 0.48
N LYS A 1141 17.40 20.84 -0.06
CA LYS A 1141 17.53 21.32 -1.46
C LYS A 1141 18.33 22.60 -1.63
N HIS A 1142 18.25 23.54 -0.69
CA HIS A 1142 18.97 24.81 -0.75
C HIS A 1142 20.17 24.88 0.20
N HIS A 1143 20.44 23.80 0.94
CA HIS A 1143 21.54 23.71 1.92
C HIS A 1143 21.54 24.87 2.93
N GLY A 1144 20.35 25.37 3.25
CA GLY A 1144 20.09 26.46 4.18
C GLY A 1144 19.78 25.97 5.59
N LYS A 1145 19.32 26.88 6.45
CA LYS A 1145 18.84 26.56 7.79
C LYS A 1145 17.46 27.16 8.03
N LEU A 1146 16.57 26.39 8.65
CA LEU A 1146 15.25 26.83 9.07
C LEU A 1146 15.09 26.65 10.57
N GLU A 1147 14.98 27.76 11.30
CA GLU A 1147 14.80 27.77 12.76
C GLU A 1147 13.45 28.37 13.14
N CYS A 1148 12.80 27.79 14.17
CA CYS A 1148 11.56 28.30 14.73
C CYS A 1148 11.77 28.70 16.19
N ILE A 1149 11.46 29.95 16.49
CA ILE A 1149 11.51 30.54 17.84
C ILE A 1149 10.06 30.89 18.21
N SER A 1150 9.50 30.19 19.18
CA SER A 1150 8.12 30.41 19.61
C SER A 1150 8.00 30.16 21.11
N ALA A 1151 7.14 30.93 21.77
CA ALA A 1151 6.74 30.74 23.16
C ALA A 1151 5.23 31.05 23.32
N PRO A 1152 4.50 30.33 24.19
CA PRO A 1152 3.06 30.55 24.35
C PRO A 1152 2.75 32.00 24.76
N GLY A 1153 1.86 32.65 24.00
CA GLY A 1153 1.43 34.04 24.20
C GLY A 1153 2.40 35.12 23.68
N GLN A 1154 3.52 34.75 23.06
CA GLN A 1154 4.52 35.70 22.53
C GLN A 1154 4.67 35.67 21.00
N GLY A 1155 3.83 34.89 20.30
CA GLY A 1155 3.90 34.71 18.85
C GLY A 1155 5.02 33.75 18.40
N THR A 1156 5.18 33.63 17.08
CA THR A 1156 6.19 32.77 16.46
C THR A 1156 7.10 33.55 15.52
N SER A 1157 8.39 33.22 15.53
CA SER A 1157 9.40 33.76 14.61
C SER A 1157 10.08 32.62 13.87
N PHE A 1158 9.96 32.61 12.54
CA PHE A 1158 10.71 31.71 11.66
C PHE A 1158 11.90 32.45 11.07
N ARG A 1159 13.08 31.83 11.17
CA ARG A 1159 14.33 32.33 10.60
C ARG A 1159 14.80 31.38 9.49
N ILE A 1160 14.88 31.89 8.28
CA ILE A 1160 15.31 31.18 7.07
C ILE A 1160 16.68 31.73 6.69
N GLU A 1161 17.73 30.91 6.72
CA GLU A 1161 19.07 31.27 6.27
C GLU A 1161 19.40 30.52 4.97
N LEU A 1162 19.82 31.24 3.93
CA LEU A 1162 20.14 30.70 2.61
C LEU A 1162 21.53 31.16 2.15
N PRO A 1163 22.38 30.28 1.58
CA PRO A 1163 23.64 30.69 0.97
C PRO A 1163 23.40 31.43 -0.36
N VAL A 1164 24.21 32.45 -0.66
CA VAL A 1164 24.09 33.24 -1.91
C VAL A 1164 24.53 32.45 -3.14
N SER A 1165 25.50 31.54 -3.01
CA SER A 1165 25.92 30.60 -4.05
C SER A 1165 26.14 29.20 -3.47
N ALA A 1166 25.60 28.18 -4.14
CA ALA A 1166 25.67 26.78 -3.70
C ALA A 1166 27.07 26.14 -3.87
N ALA A 1167 28.00 26.79 -4.57
CA ALA A 1167 29.27 26.21 -5.02
C ALA A 1167 30.36 26.05 -3.92
N VAL A 1168 30.11 26.45 -2.67
CA VAL A 1168 31.18 26.53 -1.65
C VAL A 1168 31.34 25.22 -0.83
N HIS A 1169 30.44 24.25 -0.93
CA HIS A 1169 30.47 23.08 -0.04
C HIS A 1169 31.10 21.78 -0.59
N ASP A 1170 31.38 21.71 -1.90
CA ASP A 1170 31.92 20.49 -2.55
C ASP A 1170 33.39 20.18 -2.21
N LEU A 1171 34.09 21.11 -1.53
CA LEU A 1171 35.47 20.90 -1.07
C LEU A 1171 35.59 19.91 0.10
N ASN A 1172 34.50 19.57 0.81
CA ASN A 1172 34.55 18.64 1.93
C ASN A 1172 34.29 17.17 1.55
N GLN A 1173 33.67 16.87 0.40
CA GLN A 1173 33.53 15.48 -0.08
C GLN A 1173 34.83 14.94 -0.69
N LEU A 1174 35.69 15.81 -1.24
CA LEU A 1174 37.02 15.42 -1.76
C LEU A 1174 38.01 14.98 -0.66
N ARG A 1175 37.72 15.24 0.63
CA ARG A 1175 38.55 14.75 1.76
C ARG A 1175 38.30 13.27 2.10
N LEU A 1176 37.14 12.71 1.78
CA LEU A 1176 36.82 11.31 2.10
C LEU A 1176 37.32 10.31 1.04
N ILE A 1177 37.53 10.75 -0.19
CA ILE A 1177 38.09 9.91 -1.27
C ILE A 1177 39.59 9.62 -1.05
N CYS A 1178 40.29 10.40 -0.22
CA CYS A 1178 41.73 10.23 0.02
C CYS A 1178 42.06 9.26 1.17
N ILE A 1179 41.08 8.82 1.96
CA ILE A 1179 41.32 7.92 3.12
C ILE A 1179 41.14 6.44 2.74
N SER A 1180 40.27 6.12 1.78
CA SER A 1180 40.02 4.74 1.33
C SER A 1180 41.08 4.18 0.36
N CYS A 1181 42.00 5.00 -0.14
CA CYS A 1181 43.05 4.58 -1.09
C CYS A 1181 44.36 4.13 -0.42
N SER A 1182 44.42 4.03 0.91
CA SER A 1182 45.63 3.64 1.64
C SER A 1182 45.78 2.13 1.91
N GLU A 1183 44.77 1.30 1.60
CA GLU A 1183 44.77 -0.13 1.96
C GLU A 1183 44.58 -1.13 0.80
N GLN A 1184 44.53 -0.68 -0.46
CA GLN A 1184 44.47 -1.60 -1.61
C GLN A 1184 45.64 -1.38 -2.56
N LYS A 1185 46.45 -2.44 -2.76
CA LYS A 1185 47.67 -2.44 -3.57
C LYS A 1185 47.44 -2.46 -5.09
N ASP A 1186 46.20 -2.44 -5.57
CA ASP A 1186 45.89 -2.49 -6.99
C ASP A 1186 44.86 -1.41 -7.36
N CYS A 1187 45.33 -0.20 -7.69
CA CYS A 1187 44.50 0.80 -8.34
C CYS A 1187 45.27 1.44 -9.51
N HIS A 1188 44.78 1.20 -10.73
CA HIS A 1188 45.29 1.76 -11.98
C HIS A 1188 44.76 3.20 -12.20
N ILE A 1189 45.13 4.13 -11.32
CA ILE A 1189 44.85 5.56 -11.53
C ILE A 1189 46.19 6.33 -11.57
N ASN A 1190 46.33 7.16 -12.59
CA ASN A 1190 47.56 7.81 -13.02
C ASN A 1190 48.09 8.78 -11.93
N PHE A 1191 49.32 8.56 -11.47
CA PHE A 1191 49.97 9.32 -10.38
C PHE A 1191 50.06 10.85 -10.64
N MET A 1192 49.96 11.31 -11.90
CA MET A 1192 50.09 12.73 -12.27
C MET A 1192 48.86 13.60 -11.93
N GLU A 1193 47.66 13.03 -11.80
CA GLU A 1193 46.47 13.83 -11.44
C GLU A 1193 46.43 14.15 -9.94
N CYS A 1194 47.01 13.30 -9.10
CA CYS A 1194 47.03 13.49 -7.66
C CYS A 1194 47.91 14.68 -7.23
N ASP A 1195 49.01 14.95 -7.95
CA ASP A 1195 49.90 16.07 -7.65
C ASP A 1195 49.36 17.43 -8.12
N ARG A 1196 48.51 17.46 -9.15
CA ARG A 1196 47.82 18.69 -9.57
C ARG A 1196 46.79 19.16 -8.55
N ILE A 1197 46.10 18.23 -7.90
CA ILE A 1197 45.11 18.52 -6.86
C ILE A 1197 45.79 19.03 -5.57
N LYS A 1198 46.98 18.51 -5.23
CA LYS A 1198 47.79 19.01 -4.11
C LYS A 1198 48.32 20.45 -4.33
N ALA A 1199 48.63 20.82 -5.57
CA ALA A 1199 49.14 22.17 -5.86
C ALA A 1199 48.08 23.27 -5.75
N ALA A 1200 46.80 22.95 -5.98
CA ALA A 1200 45.69 23.91 -5.86
C ALA A 1200 45.29 24.18 -4.39
N ALA A 1201 45.45 23.21 -3.49
CA ALA A 1201 45.04 23.33 -2.08
C ALA A 1201 45.98 24.17 -1.19
N VAL A 1202 47.16 24.59 -1.68
CA VAL A 1202 48.15 25.36 -0.90
C VAL A 1202 48.09 26.87 -1.21
N ARG A 1203 47.23 27.31 -2.13
CA ARG A 1203 46.98 28.74 -2.39
C ARG A 1203 45.48 29.04 -2.31
N GLY A 1204 44.97 29.14 -1.09
CA GLY A 1204 43.61 29.57 -0.76
C GLY A 1204 43.57 29.98 0.69
#